data_AF-A0AAD9YKW0-F1
#
_entry.id   AF-A0AAD9YKW0-F1
#
_cell.length_a   1.000
_cell.length_b   1.000
_cell.length_c   1.000
_cell.angle_alpha   90.00
_cell.angle_beta   90.00
_cell.angle_gamma   90.00
#
_symmetry.space_group_name_H-M   'P 1'
#
loop_
_entity.id
_entity.type
_entity.pdbx_description
1 polymer ?
#
loop_
_entity_poly.entity_id
_entity_poly.type
_entity_poly.pdbx_seq_one_letter_code
_entity_poly.pdbx_strand_id
1 'polypeptide(L)'
;MAGLLDLVRTKHVPFMNLEDVLRQPSLEERRKKLHARIEELSLMDFDPGVFDVELLSQQIVARVDQNTPANRLAIAKGNIIIGTYDGTQAALTQAYKMIEKSYESVFDVLQIEPTIPRFIDLEFKRQIYRYSSFPYDDKGGLAYPPHLDHIPLTDKTPNIAIFNAAGIAQTAVMLNQIIPDKFANDPAVKVFSGLANSLVGGMPQAGPTIADCERYNLFFRKTGTDVERGANIGLLPDWYSDRRFAEQSFTGTNPTTIEKVPADLLEEFIETAKRTGYDYWAKTLATLNPANLFIQDCRYFRKACGVNAEDNFTWKEPKSDNNWSCAAVTLFQLFGDGKLHPVAIVCDYKESMATSVTIYNRRHRPSDPSIFEKTDWPWRYAKTCAQVSDWFRHEVGVHLTRAHFIEEAVIVATHRTIPMEHIVYKLLQPHWYKTLSLNAGARDTLVPQVIKDLVGMSPEQCFKYMAYEFENFDYQENYVPNDLEHRGFPNTKEGLDDKKYKNYAYAKNILSMWTAIRKYVKGMLLTHYDEETADEKIRNDNFIQDWCKEAQTGGRIKNFPDIQSLDQLIDAVTMSIHIAAPFHTTVNYLQNFYQAFVLAKPPMLCRPPPRTLDELLDYSEVEMTKALPIGRQREWLLSAQVPWLLSFKVAGERSLISFAHSQWRTHCRVGKNSANIREVSEEFFYDLKDLEVEFSVTSRQMDRGSIPYMVMDPSNTAVSILI
;
A
#
# COMPACT_ATOMS: atom_id res chain seq x y z
N MET A 1 55.47 -3.87 15.41
CA MET A 1 54.74 -4.96 16.07
C MET A 1 54.00 -4.44 17.31
N ALA A 2 52.99 -3.61 17.08
CA ALA A 2 51.91 -3.23 17.99
C ALA A 2 51.05 -2.23 17.20
N GLY A 3 49.77 -2.55 16.96
CA GLY A 3 48.84 -1.70 16.20
C GLY A 3 48.30 -2.34 14.94
N LEU A 4 47.48 -3.40 15.07
CA LEU A 4 46.64 -3.94 13.99
C LEU A 4 45.61 -4.98 14.49
N LEU A 5 44.92 -4.68 15.61
CA LEU A 5 43.89 -5.57 16.18
C LEU A 5 42.71 -4.80 16.79
N ASP A 6 42.16 -3.81 16.07
CA ASP A 6 40.97 -3.09 16.57
C ASP A 6 39.99 -2.72 15.45
N LEU A 7 39.56 -3.71 14.67
CA LEU A 7 38.53 -3.52 13.63
C LEU A 7 37.68 -4.78 13.41
N VAL A 8 37.22 -5.40 14.50
CA VAL A 8 36.05 -6.29 14.47
C VAL A 8 35.26 -6.08 15.78
N ARG A 9 34.45 -5.02 15.84
CA ARG A 9 33.32 -5.00 16.79
C ARG A 9 32.22 -5.85 16.19
N THR A 10 32.31 -7.17 16.38
CA THR A 10 31.12 -8.02 16.38
C THR A 10 30.13 -7.40 17.35
N LYS A 11 28.93 -7.05 16.88
CA LYS A 11 27.81 -6.81 17.78
C LYS A 11 27.56 -8.14 18.50
N HIS A 12 28.12 -8.30 19.68
CA HIS A 12 27.63 -9.28 20.63
C HIS A 12 26.13 -9.03 20.78
N VAL A 13 25.33 -10.04 20.46
CA VAL A 13 24.00 -10.18 21.04
C VAL A 13 24.22 -9.99 22.55
N PRO A 14 23.59 -9.01 23.21
CA PRO A 14 23.79 -8.86 24.63
C PRO A 14 23.34 -10.17 25.26
N PHE A 15 24.29 -10.92 25.85
CA PHE A 15 23.93 -11.95 26.80
C PHE A 15 23.05 -11.23 27.82
N MET A 16 21.78 -11.59 27.86
CA MET A 16 20.85 -11.09 28.87
C MET A 16 21.52 -11.43 30.20
N ASN A 17 21.98 -10.41 30.93
CA ASN A 17 22.67 -10.61 32.20
C ASN A 17 21.73 -11.46 33.07
N LEU A 18 22.25 -12.51 33.71
CA LEU A 18 21.45 -13.33 34.62
C LEU A 18 20.79 -12.44 35.69
N GLU A 19 21.46 -11.37 36.12
CA GLU A 19 20.86 -10.38 37.03
C GLU A 19 19.72 -9.59 36.39
N ASP A 20 19.74 -9.29 35.10
CA ASP A 20 18.62 -8.62 34.41
C ASP A 20 17.42 -9.56 34.27
N VAL A 21 17.66 -10.85 34.03
CA VAL A 21 16.62 -11.90 34.02
C VAL A 21 16.01 -12.09 35.42
N LEU A 22 16.86 -12.01 36.45
CA LEU A 22 16.46 -12.16 37.86
C LEU A 22 16.00 -10.83 38.49
N ARG A 23 16.12 -9.70 37.78
CA ARG A 23 15.79 -8.37 38.29
C ARG A 23 14.30 -8.28 38.52
N GLN A 24 13.93 -8.22 39.78
CA GLN A 24 12.54 -7.98 40.15
C GLN A 24 12.13 -6.56 39.69
N PRO A 25 10.92 -6.40 39.12
CA PRO A 25 10.41 -5.10 38.72
C PRO A 25 10.38 -4.13 39.91
N SER A 26 10.73 -2.85 39.67
CA SER A 26 10.71 -1.85 40.73
C SER A 26 9.29 -1.68 41.28
N LEU A 27 9.12 -1.99 42.58
CA LEU A 27 7.87 -1.73 43.30
C LEU A 27 7.54 -0.23 43.31
N GLU A 28 8.55 0.64 43.31
CA GLU A 28 8.35 2.09 43.29
C GLU A 28 7.81 2.56 41.93
N GLU A 29 8.35 2.06 40.82
CA GLU A 29 7.82 2.36 39.48
C GLU A 29 6.39 1.83 39.29
N ARG A 30 6.08 0.65 39.84
CA ARG A 30 4.72 0.11 39.85
C ARG A 30 3.77 0.93 40.72
N ARG A 31 4.23 1.41 41.89
CA ARG A 31 3.46 2.34 42.75
C ARG A 31 3.19 3.68 42.09
N LYS A 32 4.11 4.21 41.29
CA LYS A 32 3.86 5.43 40.49
C LYS A 32 2.72 5.26 39.48
N LYS A 33 2.46 4.03 38.99
CA LYS A 33 1.36 3.72 38.07
C LYS A 33 0.01 3.40 38.76
N LEU A 34 -0.01 3.15 40.07
CA LEU A 34 -1.21 2.75 40.82
C LEU A 34 -2.26 3.86 40.96
N HIS A 35 -1.89 5.13 40.77
CA HIS A 35 -2.75 6.29 40.99
C HIS A 35 -3.40 6.86 39.72
N ALA A 36 -3.16 6.27 38.55
CA ALA A 36 -3.83 6.71 37.32
C ALA A 36 -5.32 6.35 37.36
N ARG A 37 -6.21 7.32 37.10
CA ARG A 37 -7.65 7.03 36.98
C ARG A 37 -7.90 6.37 35.63
N ILE A 38 -8.80 5.38 35.57
CA ILE A 38 -9.11 4.66 34.32
C ILE A 38 -9.61 5.61 33.21
N GLU A 39 -10.32 6.67 33.58
CA GLU A 39 -10.84 7.72 32.69
C GLU A 39 -9.73 8.55 32.03
N GLU A 40 -8.52 8.55 32.60
CA GLU A 40 -7.35 9.30 32.09
C GLU A 40 -6.46 8.44 31.17
N LEU A 41 -6.76 7.15 31.03
CA LEU A 41 -5.98 6.21 30.22
C LEU A 41 -6.59 6.11 28.82
N SER A 42 -5.76 6.28 27.78
CA SER A 42 -6.18 6.04 26.40
C SER A 42 -6.38 4.54 26.15
N LEU A 43 -7.48 4.19 25.47
CA LEU A 43 -7.77 2.82 25.07
C LEU A 43 -6.98 2.48 23.80
N MET A 44 -5.98 1.61 23.93
CA MET A 44 -5.17 1.17 22.79
C MET A 44 -5.91 0.18 21.89
N ASP A 45 -6.55 -0.82 22.50
CA ASP A 45 -7.30 -1.87 21.84
C ASP A 45 -8.37 -2.43 22.78
N PHE A 46 -9.44 -3.03 22.23
CA PHE A 46 -10.46 -3.71 23.03
C PHE A 46 -10.03 -5.14 23.38
N ASP A 47 -10.44 -5.61 24.56
CA ASP A 47 -10.49 -7.04 24.83
C ASP A 47 -11.52 -7.68 23.86
N PRO A 48 -11.14 -8.73 23.10
CA PRO A 48 -12.04 -9.30 22.10
C PRO A 48 -13.36 -9.82 22.68
N GLY A 49 -13.35 -10.43 23.87
CA GLY A 49 -14.56 -10.96 24.48
C GLY A 49 -15.50 -9.87 24.98
N VAL A 50 -14.94 -8.77 25.50
CA VAL A 50 -15.74 -7.56 25.84
C VAL A 50 -16.33 -6.93 24.58
N PHE A 51 -15.55 -6.87 23.49
CA PHE A 51 -15.99 -6.32 22.22
C PHE A 51 -17.15 -7.13 21.62
N ASP A 52 -17.07 -8.46 21.64
CA ASP A 52 -18.14 -9.35 21.16
C ASP A 52 -19.46 -9.12 21.90
N VAL A 53 -19.40 -8.99 23.23
CA VAL A 53 -20.57 -8.69 24.07
C VAL A 53 -21.17 -7.32 23.70
N GLU A 54 -20.34 -6.33 23.42
CA GLU A 54 -20.80 -5.01 23.03
C GLU A 54 -21.41 -4.98 21.63
N LEU A 55 -20.85 -5.71 20.65
CA LEU A 55 -21.47 -5.84 19.33
C LEU A 55 -22.87 -6.47 19.42
N LEU A 56 -23.06 -7.44 20.32
CA LEU A 56 -24.37 -8.06 20.60
C LEU A 56 -25.33 -7.09 21.29
N SER A 57 -24.84 -6.30 22.25
CA SER A 57 -25.64 -5.32 23.00
C SER A 57 -26.16 -4.22 22.07
N GLN A 58 -25.29 -3.74 21.18
CA GLN A 58 -25.58 -2.70 20.17
C GLN A 58 -26.33 -3.24 18.95
N GLN A 59 -26.59 -4.55 18.88
CA GLN A 59 -27.25 -5.21 17.74
C GLN A 59 -26.52 -4.98 16.41
N ILE A 60 -25.18 -4.92 16.44
CA ILE A 60 -24.31 -4.80 15.25
C ILE A 60 -24.04 -6.17 14.63
N VAL A 61 -24.16 -7.25 15.41
CA VAL A 61 -24.11 -8.63 14.89
C VAL A 61 -25.49 -9.28 14.92
N ALA A 62 -25.79 -10.06 13.89
CA ALA A 62 -27.10 -10.69 13.73
C ALA A 62 -27.34 -11.73 14.84
N ARG A 63 -28.55 -11.72 15.41
CA ARG A 63 -28.98 -12.80 16.31
C ARG A 63 -29.39 -14.01 15.48
N VAL A 64 -28.85 -15.17 15.81
CA VAL A 64 -29.24 -16.43 15.17
C VAL A 64 -30.68 -16.75 15.56
N ASP A 65 -31.60 -16.74 14.59
CA ASP A 65 -32.95 -17.28 14.78
C ASP A 65 -32.88 -18.81 14.72
N GLN A 66 -33.08 -19.44 15.88
CA GLN A 66 -33.02 -20.89 16.04
C GLN A 66 -34.12 -21.65 15.28
N ASN A 67 -35.12 -20.95 14.74
CA ASN A 67 -36.28 -21.53 14.08
C ASN A 67 -36.25 -21.41 12.54
N THR A 68 -35.28 -20.70 11.96
CA THR A 68 -35.11 -20.59 10.50
C THR A 68 -33.90 -21.37 9.99
N PRO A 69 -33.96 -21.89 8.75
CA PRO A 69 -32.76 -22.37 8.07
C PRO A 69 -31.72 -21.24 8.05
N ALA A 70 -30.46 -21.61 8.31
CA ALA A 70 -29.27 -20.76 8.39
C ALA A 70 -29.12 -19.65 7.35
N ASN A 71 -29.71 -19.87 6.18
CA ASN A 71 -29.62 -19.01 5.01
C ASN A 71 -30.41 -17.69 5.16
N ARG A 72 -30.96 -17.40 6.35
CA ARG A 72 -31.72 -16.17 6.66
C ARG A 72 -31.22 -15.46 7.92
N LEU A 73 -29.91 -15.41 8.16
CA LEU A 73 -29.37 -14.44 9.10
C LEU A 73 -29.66 -13.03 8.57
N ALA A 74 -30.67 -12.37 9.12
CA ALA A 74 -30.97 -11.00 8.78
C ALA A 74 -29.79 -10.11 9.21
N ILE A 75 -29.30 -9.27 8.30
CA ILE A 75 -28.26 -8.29 8.61
C ILE A 75 -28.74 -7.45 9.79
N ALA A 76 -27.92 -7.39 10.84
CA ALA A 76 -28.21 -6.63 12.04
C ALA A 76 -28.35 -5.15 11.67
N LYS A 77 -29.24 -4.44 12.36
CA LYS A 77 -29.56 -3.03 12.04
C LYS A 77 -29.01 -2.03 13.06
N GLY A 78 -28.27 -2.51 14.05
CA GLY A 78 -27.62 -1.69 15.05
C GLY A 78 -26.55 -0.78 14.44
N ASN A 79 -26.24 0.30 15.14
CA ASN A 79 -25.19 1.25 14.81
C ASN A 79 -24.68 1.90 16.09
N ILE A 80 -23.41 2.29 16.12
CA ILE A 80 -22.91 3.19 17.15
C ILE A 80 -23.40 4.61 16.85
N ILE A 81 -24.18 5.20 17.75
CA ILE A 81 -24.71 6.56 17.56
C ILE A 81 -23.69 7.62 18.01
N ILE A 82 -23.04 7.39 19.15
CA ILE A 82 -22.04 8.29 19.72
C ILE A 82 -20.79 7.48 20.07
N GLY A 83 -19.63 7.91 19.56
CA GLY A 83 -18.34 7.27 19.84
C GLY A 83 -17.21 8.28 20.10
N THR A 84 -16.08 7.82 20.62
CA THR A 84 -14.84 8.60 20.72
C THR A 84 -13.89 8.25 19.57
N TYR A 85 -12.90 9.09 19.27
CA TYR A 85 -11.88 8.79 18.27
C TYR A 85 -11.13 7.50 18.62
N ASP A 86 -10.51 7.44 19.81
CA ASP A 86 -9.68 6.30 20.23
C ASP A 86 -10.50 5.00 20.30
N GLY A 87 -11.73 5.08 20.84
CA GLY A 87 -12.64 3.95 20.91
C GLY A 87 -13.05 3.44 19.53
N THR A 88 -13.38 4.35 18.59
CA THR A 88 -13.72 3.95 17.21
C THR A 88 -12.49 3.34 16.51
N GLN A 89 -11.31 3.90 16.74
CA GLN A 89 -10.07 3.38 16.16
C GLN A 89 -9.77 1.94 16.65
N ALA A 90 -9.93 1.68 17.95
CA ALA A 90 -9.82 0.34 18.52
C ALA A 90 -10.90 -0.60 17.97
N ALA A 91 -12.15 -0.14 17.89
CA ALA A 91 -13.26 -0.94 17.38
C ALA A 91 -13.08 -1.33 15.90
N LEU A 92 -12.64 -0.40 15.05
CA LEU A 92 -12.33 -0.66 13.64
C LEU A 92 -11.22 -1.69 13.49
N THR A 93 -10.19 -1.61 14.33
CA THR A 93 -9.09 -2.58 14.35
C THR A 93 -9.58 -3.99 14.69
N GLN A 94 -10.43 -4.13 15.72
CA GLN A 94 -11.00 -5.44 16.08
C GLN A 94 -11.98 -5.96 15.04
N ALA A 95 -12.85 -5.11 14.51
CA ALA A 95 -13.82 -5.49 13.49
C ALA A 95 -13.13 -5.98 12.22
N TYR A 96 -12.08 -5.29 11.76
CA TYR A 96 -11.35 -5.73 10.58
C TYR A 96 -10.67 -7.09 10.79
N LYS A 97 -10.05 -7.33 11.97
CA LYS A 97 -9.53 -8.67 12.33
C LYS A 97 -10.61 -9.76 12.33
N MET A 98 -11.84 -9.44 12.75
CA MET A 98 -12.96 -10.39 12.70
C MET A 98 -13.40 -10.67 11.26
N ILE A 99 -13.38 -9.66 10.40
CA ILE A 99 -13.68 -9.78 8.97
C ILE A 99 -12.64 -10.70 8.32
N GLU A 100 -11.34 -10.42 8.45
CA GLU A 100 -10.27 -11.25 7.89
C GLU A 100 -10.41 -12.73 8.30
N LYS A 101 -10.60 -13.00 9.60
CA LYS A 101 -10.82 -14.36 10.10
C LYS A 101 -12.06 -15.04 9.53
N SER A 102 -13.12 -14.26 9.25
CA SER A 102 -14.35 -14.78 8.65
C SER A 102 -14.11 -15.23 7.22
N TYR A 103 -13.39 -14.43 6.41
CA TYR A 103 -13.02 -14.82 5.04
C TYR A 103 -12.04 -15.99 5.02
N GLU A 104 -11.03 -16.01 5.91
CA GLU A 104 -10.13 -17.17 6.06
C GLU A 104 -10.94 -18.46 6.34
N SER A 105 -11.92 -18.40 7.24
CA SER A 105 -12.77 -19.57 7.55
C SER A 105 -13.66 -20.01 6.38
N VAL A 106 -14.20 -19.06 5.60
CA VAL A 106 -14.98 -19.39 4.39
C VAL A 106 -14.10 -20.06 3.36
N PHE A 107 -12.92 -19.51 3.08
CA PHE A 107 -12.00 -20.02 2.07
C PHE A 107 -11.42 -21.39 2.44
N ASP A 108 -11.24 -21.68 3.73
CA ASP A 108 -10.90 -23.01 4.24
C ASP A 108 -12.01 -24.02 3.92
N VAL A 109 -13.27 -23.69 4.21
CA VAL A 109 -14.42 -24.57 3.93
C VAL A 109 -14.59 -24.80 2.43
N LEU A 110 -14.41 -23.76 1.60
CA LEU A 110 -14.48 -23.85 0.15
C LEU A 110 -13.31 -24.59 -0.50
N GLN A 111 -12.31 -25.00 0.27
CA GLN A 111 -11.09 -25.68 -0.22
C GLN A 111 -10.23 -24.81 -1.14
N ILE A 112 -10.37 -23.48 -1.04
CA ILE A 112 -9.61 -22.51 -1.84
C ILE A 112 -8.27 -22.19 -1.17
N GLU A 113 -8.30 -21.91 0.14
CA GLU A 113 -7.10 -21.72 0.97
C GLU A 113 -7.19 -22.61 2.21
N PRO A 114 -7.09 -23.95 2.04
CA PRO A 114 -7.32 -24.87 3.14
C PRO A 114 -6.20 -24.79 4.19
N THR A 115 -6.59 -24.65 5.45
CA THR A 115 -5.71 -24.61 6.63
C THR A 115 -4.89 -25.89 6.74
N ILE A 116 -5.52 -27.03 6.43
CA ILE A 116 -4.84 -28.33 6.31
C ILE A 116 -4.66 -28.59 4.81
N PRO A 117 -3.41 -28.67 4.30
CA PRO A 117 -3.16 -28.90 2.89
C PRO A 117 -3.86 -30.16 2.38
N ARG A 118 -4.56 -30.04 1.25
CA ARG A 118 -5.19 -31.17 0.56
C ARG A 118 -4.74 -31.19 -0.89
N PHE A 119 -4.52 -32.39 -1.39
CA PHE A 119 -4.31 -32.60 -2.80
C PHE A 119 -5.66 -32.48 -3.52
N ILE A 120 -5.74 -31.60 -4.51
CA ILE A 120 -6.91 -31.42 -5.37
C ILE A 120 -6.48 -31.49 -6.83
N ASP A 121 -7.18 -32.31 -7.61
CA ASP A 121 -6.90 -32.44 -9.04
C ASP A 121 -7.29 -31.17 -9.80
N LEU A 122 -6.72 -31.02 -11.00
CA LEU A 122 -6.90 -29.83 -11.82
C LEU A 122 -8.36 -29.62 -12.28
N GLU A 123 -9.12 -30.70 -12.47
CA GLU A 123 -10.52 -30.60 -12.87
C GLU A 123 -11.36 -29.99 -11.75
N PHE A 124 -11.16 -30.44 -10.51
CA PHE A 124 -11.79 -29.86 -9.34
C PHE A 124 -11.35 -28.41 -9.11
N LYS A 125 -10.06 -28.08 -9.30
CA LYS A 125 -9.58 -26.69 -9.25
C LYS A 125 -10.32 -25.80 -10.24
N ARG A 126 -10.53 -26.24 -11.49
CA ARG A 126 -11.28 -25.47 -12.50
C ARG A 126 -12.74 -25.19 -12.12
N GLN A 127 -13.32 -26.02 -11.25
CA GLN A 127 -14.69 -25.83 -10.76
C GLN A 127 -14.76 -24.80 -9.63
N ILE A 128 -13.79 -24.79 -8.71
CA ILE A 128 -13.80 -23.91 -7.54
C ILE A 128 -13.08 -22.57 -7.77
N TYR A 129 -12.10 -22.52 -8.67
CA TYR A 129 -11.45 -21.28 -9.10
C TYR A 129 -12.13 -20.79 -10.38
N ARG A 130 -13.09 -19.88 -10.23
CA ARG A 130 -13.81 -19.23 -11.34
C ARG A 130 -13.53 -17.73 -11.29
N TYR A 131 -13.42 -17.10 -12.46
CA TYR A 131 -13.31 -15.64 -12.52
C TYR A 131 -14.68 -15.00 -12.28
N SER A 132 -14.68 -13.89 -11.57
CA SER A 132 -15.80 -12.96 -11.49
C SER A 132 -16.11 -12.32 -12.85
N SER A 133 -17.35 -11.88 -13.04
CA SER A 133 -17.74 -11.07 -14.20
C SER A 133 -17.05 -9.70 -14.18
N PHE A 134 -16.55 -9.24 -15.35
CA PHE A 134 -15.88 -7.94 -15.53
C PHE A 134 -15.98 -7.51 -17.02
N PRO A 135 -16.28 -6.24 -17.37
CA PRO A 135 -16.27 -5.04 -16.51
C PRO A 135 -17.56 -4.78 -15.74
N TYR A 136 -18.59 -5.58 -15.98
CA TYR A 136 -19.87 -5.48 -15.28
C TYR A 136 -20.15 -6.75 -14.48
N ASP A 137 -20.81 -6.58 -13.34
CA ASP A 137 -21.32 -7.68 -12.53
C ASP A 137 -22.58 -8.30 -13.18
N ASP A 138 -23.08 -9.38 -12.60
CA ASP A 138 -24.26 -10.10 -13.11
C ASP A 138 -25.55 -9.26 -13.07
N LYS A 139 -25.53 -8.10 -12.37
CA LYS A 139 -26.65 -7.16 -12.27
C LYS A 139 -26.48 -5.95 -13.21
N GLY A 140 -25.40 -5.89 -13.98
CA GLY A 140 -25.08 -4.79 -14.89
C GLY A 140 -24.42 -3.57 -14.25
N GLY A 141 -24.04 -3.65 -12.97
CA GLY A 141 -23.23 -2.63 -12.29
C GLY A 141 -21.74 -2.79 -12.63
N LEU A 142 -20.92 -1.75 -12.42
CA LEU A 142 -19.46 -1.88 -12.60
C LEU A 142 -18.89 -2.88 -11.59
N ALA A 143 -17.95 -3.70 -12.04
CA ALA A 143 -17.30 -4.73 -11.23
C ALA A 143 -15.82 -4.39 -10.97
N TYR A 144 -15.27 -4.99 -9.91
CA TYR A 144 -13.82 -5.06 -9.71
C TYR A 144 -13.15 -5.82 -10.85
N PRO A 145 -11.85 -5.56 -11.13
CA PRO A 145 -11.07 -6.36 -12.06
C PRO A 145 -11.17 -7.88 -11.82
N PRO A 146 -10.88 -8.72 -12.82
CA PRO A 146 -11.05 -10.17 -12.74
C PRO A 146 -10.39 -10.75 -11.48
N HIS A 147 -11.20 -11.40 -10.65
CA HIS A 147 -10.78 -11.96 -9.38
C HIS A 147 -11.50 -13.28 -9.12
N LEU A 148 -11.22 -13.93 -7.99
CA LEU A 148 -11.86 -15.19 -7.64
C LEU A 148 -13.34 -14.98 -7.27
N ASP A 149 -14.24 -15.56 -8.06
CA ASP A 149 -15.65 -15.73 -7.71
C ASP A 149 -15.78 -16.81 -6.63
N HIS A 150 -15.89 -16.35 -5.39
CA HIS A 150 -15.94 -17.18 -4.20
C HIS A 150 -17.37 -17.37 -3.66
N ILE A 151 -18.39 -16.77 -4.30
CA ILE A 151 -19.77 -16.92 -3.85
C ILE A 151 -20.27 -18.32 -4.25
N PRO A 152 -20.70 -19.16 -3.30
CA PRO A 152 -21.13 -20.51 -3.62
C PRO A 152 -22.46 -20.52 -4.40
N LEU A 153 -22.54 -21.31 -5.48
CA LEU A 153 -23.81 -21.54 -6.18
C LEU A 153 -24.77 -22.33 -5.26
N THR A 154 -25.91 -21.73 -4.91
CA THR A 154 -26.89 -22.26 -3.93
C THR A 154 -27.28 -23.72 -4.16
N ASP A 155 -27.27 -24.18 -5.40
CA ASP A 155 -27.81 -25.48 -5.79
C ASP A 155 -26.78 -26.62 -5.68
N LYS A 156 -25.52 -26.33 -5.32
CA LYS A 156 -24.40 -27.31 -5.28
C LYS A 156 -23.53 -27.24 -4.04
N THR A 157 -23.90 -26.45 -3.03
CA THR A 157 -23.03 -26.15 -1.89
C THR A 157 -23.44 -26.95 -0.63
N PRO A 158 -22.50 -27.59 0.10
CA PRO A 158 -22.81 -28.18 1.40
C PRO A 158 -23.37 -27.14 2.35
N ASN A 159 -24.34 -27.51 3.19
CA ASN A 159 -25.01 -26.58 4.11
C ASN A 159 -24.01 -25.71 4.87
N ILE A 160 -22.93 -26.29 5.42
CA ILE A 160 -21.88 -25.58 6.18
C ILE A 160 -21.25 -24.40 5.43
N ALA A 161 -21.00 -24.54 4.11
CA ALA A 161 -20.46 -23.45 3.31
C ALA A 161 -21.50 -22.34 3.12
N ILE A 162 -22.79 -22.67 3.06
CA ILE A 162 -23.87 -21.69 3.04
C ILE A 162 -24.02 -20.99 4.42
N PHE A 163 -23.86 -21.72 5.52
CA PHE A 163 -23.81 -21.13 6.87
C PHE A 163 -22.68 -20.10 7.00
N ASN A 164 -21.48 -20.41 6.53
CA ASN A 164 -20.33 -19.49 6.57
C ASN A 164 -20.51 -18.31 5.60
N ALA A 165 -21.07 -18.53 4.41
CA ALA A 165 -21.43 -17.47 3.47
C ALA A 165 -22.50 -16.51 4.03
N ALA A 166 -23.45 -17.00 4.84
CA ALA A 166 -24.38 -16.13 5.58
C ALA A 166 -23.66 -15.33 6.68
N GLY A 167 -22.58 -15.86 7.26
CA GLY A 167 -21.74 -15.17 8.24
C GLY A 167 -21.02 -13.93 7.66
N ILE A 168 -20.52 -14.00 6.42
CA ILE A 168 -19.93 -12.83 5.74
C ILE A 168 -20.96 -11.79 5.31
N ALA A 169 -22.25 -12.11 5.21
CA ALA A 169 -23.26 -11.09 4.89
C ALA A 169 -23.30 -9.95 5.93
N GLN A 170 -22.96 -10.23 7.18
CA GLN A 170 -22.88 -9.21 8.24
C GLN A 170 -21.66 -8.29 8.08
N THR A 171 -20.54 -8.80 7.54
CA THR A 171 -19.30 -8.01 7.39
C THR A 171 -19.49 -6.85 6.41
N ALA A 172 -20.36 -7.01 5.41
CA ALA A 172 -20.69 -6.02 4.38
C ALA A 172 -21.23 -4.67 4.91
N VAL A 173 -21.64 -4.62 6.18
CA VAL A 173 -22.06 -3.37 6.84
C VAL A 173 -21.32 -3.10 8.16
N MET A 174 -20.51 -4.04 8.65
CA MET A 174 -19.98 -4.02 10.01
C MET A 174 -19.10 -2.79 10.30
N LEU A 175 -18.20 -2.41 9.38
CA LEU A 175 -17.35 -1.23 9.58
C LEU A 175 -18.20 0.04 9.61
N ASN A 176 -19.15 0.17 8.69
CA ASN A 176 -20.10 1.29 8.65
C ASN A 176 -20.95 1.43 9.91
N GLN A 177 -21.30 0.33 10.56
CA GLN A 177 -22.07 0.30 11.81
C GLN A 177 -21.23 0.68 13.02
N ILE A 178 -19.93 0.41 12.98
CA ILE A 178 -18.97 0.71 14.05
C ILE A 178 -18.51 2.17 13.99
N ILE A 179 -18.36 2.73 12.80
CA ILE A 179 -18.06 4.16 12.66
C ILE A 179 -19.27 4.95 13.16
N PRO A 180 -19.11 5.77 14.20
CA PRO A 180 -20.24 6.40 14.84
C PRO A 180 -20.91 7.44 13.95
N ASP A 181 -22.22 7.63 14.13
CA ASP A 181 -22.96 8.71 13.47
C ASP A 181 -22.48 10.09 13.92
N LYS A 182 -22.13 10.23 15.21
CA LYS A 182 -21.55 11.45 15.79
C LYS A 182 -20.41 11.12 16.73
N PHE A 183 -19.43 12.00 16.81
CA PHE A 183 -18.38 11.87 17.81
C PHE A 183 -18.76 12.61 19.09
N ALA A 184 -18.38 12.06 20.25
CA ALA A 184 -18.70 12.62 21.56
C ALA A 184 -18.18 14.06 21.74
N ASN A 185 -17.10 14.41 21.01
CA ASN A 185 -16.50 15.73 21.06
C ASN A 185 -17.13 16.76 20.13
N ASP A 186 -18.08 16.36 19.29
CA ASP A 186 -18.86 17.27 18.47
C ASP A 186 -19.54 18.33 19.36
N PRO A 187 -19.36 19.64 19.09
CA PRO A 187 -20.01 20.71 19.84
C PRO A 187 -21.52 20.50 19.99
N ALA A 188 -22.20 19.95 18.98
CA ALA A 188 -23.62 19.65 19.01
C ALA A 188 -23.97 18.48 19.96
N VAL A 189 -23.03 17.60 20.29
CA VAL A 189 -23.23 16.48 21.24
C VAL A 189 -22.92 16.90 22.68
N LYS A 190 -21.92 17.77 22.88
CA LYS A 190 -21.53 18.29 24.20
C LYS A 190 -22.63 19.10 24.90
N VAL A 191 -23.47 19.78 24.13
CA VAL A 191 -24.59 20.57 24.67
C VAL A 191 -25.70 19.69 25.27
N PHE A 192 -25.87 18.45 24.78
CA PHE A 192 -26.98 17.57 25.17
C PHE A 192 -26.57 16.40 26.08
N SER A 193 -25.29 16.06 26.17
CA SER A 193 -24.80 14.95 26.99
C SER A 193 -23.93 15.43 28.16
N GLY A 194 -24.44 15.33 29.38
CA GLY A 194 -23.67 15.61 30.61
C GLY A 194 -22.47 14.68 30.82
N LEU A 195 -22.34 13.60 30.02
CA LEU A 195 -21.23 12.64 30.02
C LEU A 195 -20.04 13.06 29.12
N ALA A 196 -20.21 13.94 28.13
CA ALA A 196 -19.18 14.20 27.13
C ALA A 196 -17.97 15.01 27.66
N ASN A 197 -18.06 15.59 28.86
CA ASN A 197 -16.96 16.36 29.45
C ASN A 197 -15.93 15.52 30.21
N SER A 198 -16.16 14.22 30.45
CA SER A 198 -15.22 13.36 31.21
C SER A 198 -14.52 12.27 30.41
N LEU A 199 -14.89 12.04 29.14
CA LEU A 199 -14.31 10.97 28.32
C LEU A 199 -13.10 11.49 27.54
N VAL A 200 -11.91 10.96 27.86
CA VAL A 200 -10.73 11.12 27.01
C VAL A 200 -10.99 10.38 25.69
N GLY A 201 -11.03 11.12 24.61
CA GLY A 201 -11.13 10.57 23.26
C GLY A 201 -10.30 11.44 22.35
N GLY A 202 -9.22 10.89 21.81
CA GLY A 202 -8.24 11.62 21.01
C GLY A 202 -8.83 12.62 20.00
N MET A 203 -8.15 13.73 19.78
CA MET A 203 -8.57 14.77 18.84
C MET A 203 -7.41 15.27 17.97
N PRO A 204 -6.79 14.40 17.17
CA PRO A 204 -5.65 14.78 16.33
C PRO A 204 -5.97 15.90 15.33
N GLN A 205 -7.23 16.01 14.93
CA GLN A 205 -7.74 17.00 13.97
C GLN A 205 -8.24 18.31 14.60
N ALA A 206 -8.23 18.46 15.92
CA ALA A 206 -8.93 19.57 16.59
C ALA A 206 -8.50 20.95 16.08
N GLY A 207 -7.23 21.09 15.66
CA GLY A 207 -6.69 22.36 15.22
C GLY A 207 -6.83 23.46 16.29
N PRO A 208 -7.02 24.74 15.90
CA PRO A 208 -7.34 25.20 14.55
C PRO A 208 -6.12 25.33 13.63
N THR A 209 -4.90 25.26 14.16
CA THR A 209 -3.67 25.44 13.37
C THR A 209 -2.99 24.11 13.01
N ILE A 210 -2.10 24.16 12.01
CA ILE A 210 -1.23 23.02 11.69
C ILE A 210 -0.35 22.68 12.91
N ALA A 211 0.15 23.70 13.62
CA ALA A 211 1.00 23.54 14.79
C ALA A 211 0.31 22.81 15.95
N ASP A 212 -1.00 22.96 16.11
CA ASP A 212 -1.76 22.22 17.12
C ASP A 212 -1.86 20.72 16.78
N CYS A 213 -2.03 20.39 15.50
CA CYS A 213 -2.03 19.02 15.01
C CYS A 213 -0.64 18.38 15.12
N GLU A 214 0.43 19.13 14.80
CA GLU A 214 1.83 18.72 15.00
C GLU A 214 2.11 18.41 16.47
N ARG A 215 1.67 19.29 17.39
CA ARG A 215 1.80 19.10 18.83
C ARG A 215 1.06 17.85 19.29
N TYR A 216 -0.16 17.63 18.79
CA TYR A 216 -0.91 16.42 19.12
C TYR A 216 -0.16 15.16 18.65
N ASN A 217 0.31 15.14 17.41
CA ASN A 217 1.07 14.02 16.84
C ASN A 217 2.34 13.70 17.66
N LEU A 218 3.02 14.72 18.18
CA LEU A 218 4.22 14.54 19.00
C LEU A 218 3.95 13.80 20.33
N PHE A 219 2.82 14.07 20.97
CA PHE A 219 2.54 13.58 22.34
C PHE A 219 1.52 12.44 22.43
N PHE A 220 0.61 12.32 21.46
CA PHE A 220 -0.57 11.45 21.55
C PHE A 220 -0.74 10.48 20.37
N ARG A 221 0.27 10.36 19.50
CA ARG A 221 0.26 9.33 18.44
C ARG A 221 0.21 7.92 19.05
N LYS A 222 -0.40 6.98 18.33
CA LYS A 222 -0.31 5.56 18.69
C LYS A 222 1.12 5.06 18.55
N THR A 223 1.59 4.33 19.54
CA THR A 223 2.81 3.52 19.42
C THR A 223 2.49 2.30 18.55
N GLY A 224 3.25 2.09 17.48
CA GLY A 224 2.85 1.20 16.40
C GLY A 224 3.45 -0.20 16.47
N THR A 225 2.77 -1.12 15.79
CA THR A 225 3.17 -2.49 15.48
C THR A 225 3.78 -2.61 14.08
N ASP A 226 3.90 -1.49 13.36
CA ASP A 226 4.51 -1.35 12.04
C ASP A 226 6.04 -1.32 12.09
N VAL A 227 6.70 -1.34 10.93
CA VAL A 227 8.16 -1.40 10.82
C VAL A 227 8.86 -0.19 11.45
N GLU A 228 8.20 0.97 11.47
CA GLU A 228 8.70 2.22 12.08
C GLU A 228 8.22 2.41 13.54
N ARG A 229 7.55 1.40 14.12
CA ARG A 229 7.12 1.37 15.53
C ARG A 229 6.27 2.58 15.94
N GLY A 230 5.40 3.04 15.04
CA GLY A 230 4.52 4.19 15.22
C GLY A 230 5.19 5.55 15.06
N ALA A 231 6.42 5.61 14.54
CA ALA A 231 6.96 6.87 14.03
C ALA A 231 6.27 7.24 12.72
N ASN A 232 6.14 8.55 12.47
CA ASN A 232 5.62 9.06 11.20
C ASN A 232 6.38 10.33 10.79
N ILE A 233 6.22 10.72 9.53
CA ILE A 233 6.90 11.86 8.92
C ILE A 233 6.62 13.17 9.65
N GLY A 234 5.45 13.33 10.27
CA GLY A 234 5.06 14.50 11.05
C GLY A 234 5.89 14.74 12.32
N LEU A 235 6.76 13.80 12.71
CA LEU A 235 7.75 14.00 13.77
C LEU A 235 8.96 14.81 13.30
N LEU A 236 9.16 14.95 11.99
CA LEU A 236 10.22 15.78 11.43
C LEU A 236 9.73 17.24 11.38
N PRO A 237 10.48 18.20 11.94
CA PRO A 237 10.06 19.60 11.97
C PRO A 237 9.97 20.25 10.57
N ASP A 238 10.56 19.60 9.56
CA ASP A 238 10.60 20.02 8.16
C ASP A 238 9.80 19.09 7.22
N TRP A 239 8.82 18.34 7.74
CA TRP A 239 7.99 17.40 6.98
C TRP A 239 7.36 18.01 5.72
N TYR A 240 7.06 19.30 5.75
CA TYR A 240 6.46 20.06 4.63
C TYR A 240 7.49 20.49 3.57
N SER A 241 8.79 20.27 3.77
CA SER A 241 9.83 20.83 2.91
C SER A 241 9.86 20.18 1.52
N ASP A 242 10.42 20.89 0.56
CA ASP A 242 10.64 20.43 -0.82
C ASP A 242 11.44 19.14 -0.86
N ARG A 243 12.43 19.03 0.02
CA ARG A 243 13.25 17.82 0.15
C ARG A 243 12.39 16.62 0.54
N ARG A 244 11.60 16.73 1.61
CA ARG A 244 10.77 15.62 2.13
C ARG A 244 9.65 15.24 1.17
N PHE A 245 9.11 16.24 0.49
CA PHE A 245 8.12 16.04 -0.56
C PHE A 245 8.72 15.26 -1.75
N ALA A 246 9.85 15.71 -2.30
CA ALA A 246 10.46 15.04 -3.45
C ALA A 246 11.06 13.66 -3.09
N GLU A 247 11.65 13.49 -1.90
CA GLU A 247 12.19 12.20 -1.44
C GLU A 247 11.12 11.08 -1.48
N GLN A 248 9.84 11.40 -1.26
CA GLN A 248 8.75 10.41 -1.33
C GLN A 248 8.58 9.76 -2.71
N SER A 249 8.93 10.44 -3.81
CA SER A 249 8.91 9.83 -5.14
C SER A 249 10.01 8.77 -5.33
N PHE A 250 11.02 8.73 -4.45
CA PHE A 250 12.12 7.76 -4.49
C PHE A 250 12.07 6.71 -3.38
N THR A 251 11.58 7.08 -2.20
CA THR A 251 11.61 6.23 -1.00
C THR A 251 10.32 6.31 -0.16
N GLY A 252 9.25 6.88 -0.73
CA GLY A 252 7.92 6.93 -0.15
C GLY A 252 7.13 5.63 -0.37
N THR A 253 5.81 5.71 -0.22
CA THR A 253 4.91 4.57 -0.47
C THR A 253 4.68 4.28 -1.96
N ASN A 254 4.99 5.23 -2.85
CA ASN A 254 4.86 5.09 -4.29
C ASN A 254 6.17 5.45 -5.02
N PRO A 255 7.24 4.66 -4.86
CA PRO A 255 8.54 4.95 -5.48
C PRO A 255 8.65 4.44 -6.92
N THR A 256 7.55 3.97 -7.52
CA THR A 256 7.53 3.16 -8.77
C THR A 256 6.95 3.89 -9.97
N THR A 257 6.57 5.16 -9.82
CA THR A 257 5.75 5.83 -10.83
C THR A 257 6.30 7.17 -11.30
N ILE A 258 7.34 7.69 -10.64
CA ILE A 258 8.12 8.80 -11.18
C ILE A 258 8.86 8.33 -12.44
N GLU A 259 8.78 9.12 -13.49
CA GLU A 259 9.33 8.78 -14.80
C GLU A 259 9.93 10.00 -15.50
N LYS A 260 10.72 9.80 -16.55
CA LYS A 260 11.29 10.89 -17.34
C LYS A 260 10.19 11.74 -17.97
N VAL A 261 10.35 13.06 -17.94
CA VAL A 261 9.34 13.97 -18.51
C VAL A 261 9.19 13.76 -20.03
N PRO A 262 7.95 13.58 -20.53
CA PRO A 262 7.67 13.60 -21.97
C PRO A 262 8.00 14.95 -22.61
N ALA A 263 8.44 14.95 -23.87
CA ALA A 263 8.90 16.17 -24.55
C ALA A 263 7.78 17.21 -24.74
N ASP A 264 6.59 16.75 -25.09
CA ASP A 264 5.37 17.56 -25.23
C ASP A 264 4.98 18.21 -23.89
N LEU A 265 5.04 17.44 -22.80
CA LEU A 265 4.71 17.96 -21.47
C LEU A 265 5.76 18.98 -20.99
N LEU A 266 7.04 18.77 -21.30
CA LEU A 266 8.09 19.73 -20.99
C LEU A 266 7.89 21.06 -21.74
N GLU A 267 7.52 21.00 -23.02
CA GLU A 267 7.18 22.18 -23.81
C GLU A 267 6.00 22.94 -23.19
N GLU A 268 4.95 22.24 -22.76
CA GLU A 268 3.80 22.82 -22.10
C GLU A 268 4.17 23.55 -20.78
N PHE A 269 5.09 22.99 -19.99
CA PHE A 269 5.65 23.69 -18.82
C PHE A 269 6.45 24.93 -19.21
N ILE A 270 7.23 24.90 -20.29
CA ILE A 270 8.01 26.07 -20.73
C ILE A 270 7.06 27.19 -21.19
N GLU A 271 6.04 26.87 -21.97
CA GLU A 271 5.04 27.84 -22.45
C GLU A 271 4.21 28.43 -21.31
N THR A 272 3.81 27.59 -20.35
CA THR A 272 3.05 28.04 -19.19
C THR A 272 3.87 28.99 -18.32
N ALA A 273 5.16 28.71 -18.11
CA ALA A 273 6.06 29.62 -17.40
C ALA A 273 6.16 30.99 -18.09
N LYS A 274 6.24 31.02 -19.43
CA LYS A 274 6.22 32.28 -20.23
C LYS A 274 4.91 33.04 -20.05
N ARG A 275 3.77 32.34 -20.15
CA ARG A 275 2.43 32.93 -20.06
C ARG A 275 2.14 33.53 -18.68
N THR A 276 2.66 32.91 -17.62
CA THR A 276 2.37 33.26 -16.22
C THR A 276 3.44 34.13 -15.56
N GLY A 277 4.47 34.56 -16.31
CA GLY A 277 5.50 35.49 -15.82
C GLY A 277 6.60 34.86 -14.95
N TYR A 278 6.78 33.53 -14.99
CA TYR A 278 7.90 32.86 -14.34
C TYR A 278 9.15 32.85 -15.25
N ASP A 279 9.69 34.04 -15.51
CA ASP A 279 10.78 34.26 -16.49
C ASP A 279 12.02 33.38 -16.26
N TYR A 280 12.40 33.17 -14.99
CA TYR A 280 13.50 32.28 -14.63
C TYR A 280 13.25 30.87 -15.16
N TRP A 281 12.09 30.30 -14.84
CA TRP A 281 11.76 28.93 -15.23
C TRP A 281 11.53 28.80 -16.73
N ALA A 282 10.90 29.79 -17.36
CA ALA A 282 10.73 29.84 -18.82
C ALA A 282 12.08 29.75 -19.55
N LYS A 283 13.10 30.47 -19.06
CA LYS A 283 14.45 30.44 -19.63
C LYS A 283 15.21 29.16 -19.26
N THR A 284 15.17 28.77 -17.98
CA THR A 284 15.97 27.66 -17.48
C THR A 284 15.49 26.32 -18.02
N LEU A 285 14.18 26.05 -18.00
CA LEU A 285 13.63 24.79 -18.52
C LEU A 285 13.95 24.56 -20.00
N ALA A 286 13.95 25.63 -20.81
CA ALA A 286 14.33 25.56 -22.22
C ALA A 286 15.82 25.22 -22.48
N THR A 287 16.66 25.26 -21.44
CA THR A 287 18.12 25.02 -21.56
C THR A 287 18.62 23.84 -20.73
N LEU A 288 17.79 23.31 -19.82
CA LEU A 288 18.14 22.15 -19.01
C LEU A 288 18.19 20.89 -19.87
N ASN A 289 19.10 19.98 -19.53
CA ASN A 289 19.11 18.65 -20.15
C ASN A 289 17.83 17.89 -19.73
N PRO A 290 16.95 17.49 -20.67
CA PRO A 290 15.72 16.77 -20.36
C PRO A 290 15.94 15.43 -19.64
N ALA A 291 17.13 14.82 -19.77
CA ALA A 291 17.50 13.59 -19.03
C ALA A 291 17.65 13.80 -17.50
N ASN A 292 17.55 15.04 -17.03
CA ASN A 292 17.54 15.37 -15.61
C ASN A 292 16.14 15.78 -15.12
N LEU A 293 15.12 15.73 -15.97
CA LEU A 293 13.77 16.15 -15.64
C LEU A 293 12.83 14.94 -15.58
N PHE A 294 12.09 14.87 -14.48
CA PHE A 294 11.20 13.75 -14.16
C PHE A 294 9.82 14.28 -13.80
N ILE A 295 8.81 13.44 -13.94
CA ILE A 295 7.41 13.78 -13.73
C ILE A 295 6.74 12.75 -12.83
N GLN A 296 5.86 13.23 -11.96
CA GLN A 296 4.78 12.45 -11.40
C GLN A 296 3.49 12.87 -12.12
N ASP A 297 3.04 12.05 -13.08
CA ASP A 297 1.95 12.40 -14.01
C ASP A 297 0.62 11.74 -13.61
N CYS A 298 -0.36 12.53 -13.19
CA CYS A 298 -1.73 12.05 -12.94
C CYS A 298 -2.76 12.60 -13.96
N ARG A 299 -2.33 13.12 -15.12
CA ARG A 299 -3.24 13.64 -16.17
C ARG A 299 -4.28 12.62 -16.62
N TYR A 300 -3.91 11.35 -16.60
CA TYR A 300 -4.77 10.25 -17.02
C TYR A 300 -5.99 10.02 -16.10
N PHE A 301 -6.02 10.59 -14.89
CA PHE A 301 -7.13 10.41 -13.93
C PHE A 301 -8.49 10.75 -14.54
N ARG A 302 -8.59 11.85 -15.29
CA ARG A 302 -9.86 12.28 -15.92
C ARG A 302 -10.36 11.26 -16.93
N LYS A 303 -9.46 10.76 -17.78
CA LYS A 303 -9.75 9.68 -18.74
C LYS A 303 -10.14 8.38 -18.02
N ALA A 304 -9.38 7.98 -17.01
CA ALA A 304 -9.59 6.75 -16.25
C ALA A 304 -10.92 6.77 -15.47
N CYS A 305 -11.28 7.91 -14.89
CA CYS A 305 -12.52 8.06 -14.12
C CYS A 305 -13.74 8.45 -14.98
N GLY A 306 -13.54 8.83 -16.24
CA GLY A 306 -14.61 9.34 -17.12
C GLY A 306 -15.14 10.72 -16.69
N VAL A 307 -14.24 11.63 -16.28
CA VAL A 307 -14.57 13.00 -15.82
C VAL A 307 -14.18 14.00 -16.90
N ASN A 308 -15.06 14.94 -17.23
CA ASN A 308 -14.77 15.98 -18.23
C ASN A 308 -13.74 16.99 -17.71
N ALA A 309 -13.11 17.75 -18.61
CA ALA A 309 -12.12 18.76 -18.26
C ALA A 309 -12.69 19.85 -17.32
N GLU A 310 -13.94 20.28 -17.54
CA GLU A 310 -14.56 21.37 -16.78
C GLU A 310 -15.04 20.97 -15.38
N ASP A 311 -15.22 19.67 -15.14
CA ASP A 311 -15.80 19.16 -13.90
C ASP A 311 -14.73 19.01 -12.81
N ASN A 312 -15.06 19.39 -11.58
CA ASN A 312 -14.22 19.06 -10.44
C ASN A 312 -14.42 17.60 -10.03
N PHE A 313 -13.35 16.93 -9.61
CA PHE A 313 -13.51 15.71 -8.83
C PHE A 313 -14.11 16.07 -7.47
N THR A 314 -15.38 15.72 -7.26
CA THR A 314 -16.03 15.90 -5.96
C THR A 314 -17.05 14.81 -5.72
N TRP A 315 -17.13 14.38 -4.47
CA TRP A 315 -18.14 13.44 -4.01
C TRP A 315 -18.45 13.67 -2.54
N LYS A 316 -19.66 13.30 -2.16
CA LYS A 316 -20.13 13.32 -0.78
C LYS A 316 -20.87 12.04 -0.47
N GLU A 317 -20.31 11.26 0.45
CA GLU A 317 -21.01 10.12 1.03
C GLU A 317 -22.04 10.60 2.06
N PRO A 318 -23.14 9.85 2.30
CA PRO A 318 -24.24 10.32 3.15
C PRO A 318 -23.84 10.75 4.57
N LYS A 319 -22.81 10.13 5.15
CA LYS A 319 -22.30 10.41 6.51
C LYS A 319 -20.99 11.22 6.53
N SER A 320 -20.48 11.65 5.38
CA SER A 320 -19.25 12.43 5.26
C SER A 320 -19.53 13.90 4.91
N ASP A 321 -18.49 14.74 5.03
CA ASP A 321 -18.48 16.04 4.39
C ASP A 321 -18.24 15.93 2.87
N ASN A 322 -18.42 17.05 2.16
CA ASN A 322 -17.98 17.14 0.76
C ASN A 322 -16.46 17.04 0.69
N ASN A 323 -15.98 16.17 -0.19
CA ASN A 323 -14.57 15.96 -0.46
C ASN A 323 -14.25 16.25 -1.93
N TRP A 324 -13.01 16.64 -2.19
CA TRP A 324 -12.48 16.93 -3.53
C TRP A 324 -11.20 16.16 -3.77
N SER A 325 -10.96 15.83 -5.04
CA SER A 325 -9.70 15.27 -5.51
C SER A 325 -9.15 16.15 -6.65
N CYS A 326 -8.02 15.75 -7.22
CA CYS A 326 -7.35 16.46 -8.30
C CYS A 326 -6.48 15.51 -9.12
N ALA A 327 -6.18 15.89 -10.36
CA ALA A 327 -5.26 15.22 -11.26
C ALA A 327 -3.93 15.98 -11.29
N ALA A 328 -3.20 16.03 -10.17
CA ALA A 328 -2.00 16.86 -10.07
C ALA A 328 -0.84 16.30 -10.90
N VAL A 329 0.02 17.20 -11.39
CA VAL A 329 1.22 16.86 -12.16
C VAL A 329 2.41 17.58 -11.57
N THR A 330 3.45 16.86 -11.19
CA THR A 330 4.63 17.45 -10.54
C THR A 330 5.88 17.24 -11.39
N LEU A 331 6.52 18.33 -11.80
CA LEU A 331 7.82 18.35 -12.48
C LEU A 331 8.95 18.42 -11.44
N PHE A 332 9.94 17.55 -11.61
CA PHE A 332 11.14 17.49 -10.80
C PHE A 332 12.41 17.66 -11.63
N GLN A 333 13.46 18.16 -11.00
CA GLN A 333 14.82 18.12 -11.51
C GLN A 333 15.68 17.24 -10.60
N LEU A 334 16.34 16.25 -11.18
CA LEU A 334 17.35 15.43 -10.51
C LEU A 334 18.74 16.01 -10.73
N PHE A 335 19.36 16.48 -9.66
CA PHE A 335 20.72 17.05 -9.69
C PHE A 335 21.79 15.95 -9.66
N GLY A 336 22.96 16.22 -10.23
CA GLY A 336 24.07 15.25 -10.28
C GLY A 336 24.65 14.86 -8.92
N ASP A 337 24.27 15.53 -7.85
CA ASP A 337 24.62 15.14 -6.48
C ASP A 337 23.56 14.23 -5.82
N GLY A 338 22.50 13.86 -6.54
CA GLY A 338 21.46 12.92 -6.11
C GLY A 338 20.19 13.57 -5.57
N LYS A 339 20.14 14.90 -5.45
CA LYS A 339 18.96 15.59 -4.91
C LYS A 339 17.87 15.74 -5.96
N LEU A 340 16.69 15.22 -5.68
CA LEU A 340 15.48 15.48 -6.46
C LEU A 340 14.84 16.76 -5.94
N HIS A 341 14.57 17.72 -6.83
CA HIS A 341 14.00 19.02 -6.50
C HIS A 341 12.66 19.22 -7.21
N PRO A 342 11.58 19.60 -6.51
CA PRO A 342 10.31 19.91 -7.15
C PRO A 342 10.38 21.29 -7.82
N VAL A 343 10.07 21.35 -9.11
CA VAL A 343 10.21 22.53 -9.97
C VAL A 343 8.87 23.23 -10.18
N ALA A 344 7.83 22.47 -10.56
CA ALA A 344 6.52 23.01 -10.87
C ALA A 344 5.43 21.99 -10.51
N ILE A 345 4.26 22.48 -10.12
CA ILE A 345 3.10 21.65 -9.83
C ILE A 345 1.88 22.24 -10.55
N VAL A 346 1.21 21.39 -11.33
CA VAL A 346 -0.17 21.62 -11.78
C VAL A 346 -1.09 21.07 -10.69
N CYS A 347 -1.93 21.90 -10.09
CA CYS A 347 -2.77 21.47 -8.95
C CYS A 347 -3.84 20.46 -9.38
N ASP A 348 -4.48 20.69 -10.52
CA ASP A 348 -5.45 19.79 -11.13
C ASP A 348 -5.35 19.96 -12.66
N TYR A 349 -4.77 18.98 -13.36
CA TYR A 349 -4.66 19.04 -14.80
C TYR A 349 -6.02 18.73 -15.44
N LYS A 350 -6.50 19.66 -16.26
CA LYS A 350 -7.74 19.53 -17.02
C LYS A 350 -7.45 18.94 -18.40
N GLU A 351 -7.43 19.78 -19.43
CA GLU A 351 -7.05 19.41 -20.79
C GLU A 351 -5.66 19.91 -21.17
N SER A 352 -5.23 21.02 -20.56
CA SER A 352 -3.92 21.64 -20.74
C SER A 352 -3.60 22.53 -19.53
N MET A 353 -2.35 22.92 -19.37
CA MET A 353 -1.92 23.93 -18.40
C MET A 353 -2.46 25.33 -18.71
N ALA A 354 -3.02 25.57 -19.90
CA ALA A 354 -3.71 26.83 -20.21
C ALA A 354 -5.06 26.94 -19.50
N THR A 355 -5.71 25.81 -19.22
CA THR A 355 -6.97 25.73 -18.47
C THR A 355 -6.80 25.23 -17.04
N SER A 356 -5.56 24.96 -16.63
CA SER A 356 -5.21 24.46 -15.28
C SER A 356 -4.45 25.51 -14.47
N VAL A 357 -4.31 25.28 -13.16
CA VAL A 357 -3.50 26.14 -12.27
C VAL A 357 -2.12 25.51 -12.06
N THR A 358 -1.10 26.16 -12.63
CA THR A 358 0.30 25.75 -12.53
C THR A 358 1.10 26.79 -11.75
N ILE A 359 1.81 26.34 -10.71
CA ILE A 359 2.73 27.17 -9.92
C ILE A 359 4.16 26.63 -10.03
N TYR A 360 5.14 27.52 -10.08
CA TYR A 360 6.56 27.17 -10.09
C TYR A 360 7.22 27.51 -8.76
N ASN A 361 8.16 26.66 -8.35
CA ASN A 361 8.86 26.81 -7.09
C ASN A 361 9.69 28.10 -7.07
N ARG A 362 9.64 28.83 -5.96
CA ARG A 362 10.49 30.01 -5.72
C ARG A 362 11.95 29.62 -5.50
N ARG A 363 12.19 28.39 -5.02
CA ARG A 363 13.52 27.79 -4.89
C ARG A 363 13.88 27.14 -6.22
N HIS A 364 15.01 27.54 -6.78
CA HIS A 364 15.49 27.04 -8.05
C HIS A 364 16.34 25.77 -7.87
N ARG A 365 16.95 25.60 -6.69
CA ARG A 365 17.83 24.48 -6.36
C ARG A 365 17.64 24.02 -4.92
N PRO A 366 17.97 22.75 -4.61
CA PRO A 366 17.96 22.24 -3.24
C PRO A 366 18.85 23.02 -2.25
N SER A 367 19.88 23.70 -2.77
CA SER A 367 20.82 24.51 -1.97
C SER A 367 20.30 25.90 -1.63
N ASP A 368 19.22 26.36 -2.27
CA ASP A 368 18.68 27.69 -2.01
C ASP A 368 18.09 27.76 -0.60
N PRO A 369 18.05 28.94 0.05
CA PRO A 369 17.53 29.08 1.40
C PRO A 369 16.12 28.46 1.55
N SER A 370 15.93 27.62 2.57
CA SER A 370 14.66 26.92 2.86
C SER A 370 13.83 27.59 3.95
N ILE A 371 14.29 28.73 4.50
CA ILE A 371 13.69 29.35 5.70
C ILE A 371 12.24 29.79 5.51
N PHE A 372 11.83 30.10 4.27
CA PHE A 372 10.48 30.54 3.95
C PHE A 372 9.52 29.40 3.61
N GLU A 373 10.00 28.15 3.44
CA GLU A 373 9.15 27.02 3.02
C GLU A 373 7.98 26.77 3.98
N LYS A 374 8.17 27.06 5.27
CA LYS A 374 7.10 26.92 6.27
C LYS A 374 5.91 27.83 5.98
N THR A 375 6.18 29.04 5.48
CA THR A 375 5.21 30.10 5.23
C THR A 375 4.87 30.27 3.74
N ASP A 376 5.42 29.45 2.86
CA ASP A 376 5.11 29.44 1.43
C ASP A 376 3.81 28.67 1.17
N TRP A 377 2.70 29.21 1.66
CA TRP A 377 1.39 28.56 1.64
C TRP A 377 0.88 28.21 0.25
N PRO A 378 1.03 29.05 -0.80
CA PRO A 378 0.67 28.66 -2.17
C PRO A 378 1.40 27.40 -2.62
N TRP A 379 2.72 27.33 -2.37
CA TRP A 379 3.53 26.18 -2.75
C TRP A 379 3.23 24.94 -1.89
N ARG A 380 3.00 25.10 -0.58
CA ARG A 380 2.57 24.01 0.31
C ARG A 380 1.21 23.43 -0.10
N TYR A 381 0.28 24.28 -0.53
CA TYR A 381 -1.00 23.85 -1.05
C TYR A 381 -0.85 23.05 -2.34
N ALA A 382 -0.02 23.52 -3.28
CA ALA A 382 0.25 22.78 -4.52
C ALA A 382 0.88 21.40 -4.24
N LYS A 383 1.85 21.33 -3.31
CA LYS A 383 2.38 20.03 -2.81
C LYS A 383 1.29 19.15 -2.20
N THR A 384 0.30 19.74 -1.53
CA THR A 384 -0.83 18.99 -0.99
C THR A 384 -1.72 18.40 -2.10
N CYS A 385 -1.98 19.13 -3.18
CA CYS A 385 -2.68 18.58 -4.35
C CYS A 385 -1.92 17.40 -4.97
N ALA A 386 -0.59 17.53 -5.07
CA ALA A 386 0.27 16.43 -5.50
C ALA A 386 0.18 15.21 -4.56
N GLN A 387 0.19 15.43 -3.24
CA GLN A 387 0.05 14.35 -2.25
C GLN A 387 -1.34 13.69 -2.26
N VAL A 388 -2.42 14.43 -2.52
CA VAL A 388 -3.78 13.88 -2.68
C VAL A 388 -3.85 12.97 -3.91
N SER A 389 -3.29 13.43 -5.03
CA SER A 389 -3.24 12.64 -6.27
C SER A 389 -2.37 11.40 -6.09
N ASP A 390 -1.21 11.55 -5.42
CA ASP A 390 -0.32 10.44 -5.14
C ASP A 390 -0.91 9.45 -4.12
N TRP A 391 -1.67 9.90 -3.11
CA TRP A 391 -2.38 8.99 -2.21
C TRP A 391 -3.36 8.11 -2.98
N PHE A 392 -4.16 8.69 -3.87
CA PHE A 392 -5.12 7.92 -4.67
C PHE A 392 -4.43 6.98 -5.67
N ARG A 393 -3.40 7.48 -6.37
CA ARG A 393 -2.58 6.64 -7.27
C ARG A 393 -1.90 5.50 -6.52
N HIS A 394 -1.36 5.80 -5.34
CA HIS A 394 -0.69 4.83 -4.49
C HIS A 394 -1.65 3.76 -3.99
N GLU A 395 -2.71 4.14 -3.27
CA GLU A 395 -3.59 3.17 -2.61
C GLU A 395 -4.44 2.39 -3.60
N VAL A 396 -5.05 3.07 -4.58
CA VAL A 396 -6.01 2.42 -5.49
C VAL A 396 -5.31 1.87 -6.74
N GLY A 397 -4.37 2.62 -7.31
CA GLY A 397 -3.64 2.21 -8.51
C GLY A 397 -2.52 1.21 -8.20
N VAL A 398 -1.51 1.63 -7.45
CA VAL A 398 -0.29 0.84 -7.25
C VAL A 398 -0.48 -0.30 -6.26
N HIS A 399 -1.01 -0.01 -5.08
CA HIS A 399 -1.17 -1.00 -4.02
C HIS A 399 -2.32 -1.96 -4.35
N LEU A 400 -3.56 -1.50 -4.36
CA LEU A 400 -4.71 -2.38 -4.59
C LEU A 400 -4.71 -3.01 -5.99
N THR A 401 -4.53 -2.22 -7.05
CA THR A 401 -4.66 -2.77 -8.42
C THR A 401 -3.41 -3.52 -8.86
N ARG A 402 -2.23 -2.89 -8.84
CA ARG A 402 -0.99 -3.51 -9.37
C ARG A 402 -0.38 -4.58 -8.45
N ALA A 403 -0.65 -4.56 -7.15
CA ALA A 403 -0.28 -5.66 -6.25
C ALA A 403 -1.40 -6.70 -6.15
N HIS A 404 -2.52 -6.37 -5.51
CA HIS A 404 -3.52 -7.37 -5.15
C HIS A 404 -4.29 -7.93 -6.36
N PHE A 405 -4.84 -7.09 -7.23
CA PHE A 405 -5.70 -7.57 -8.32
C PHE A 405 -4.93 -8.25 -9.44
N ILE A 406 -3.78 -7.71 -9.85
CA ILE A 406 -2.91 -8.38 -10.83
C ILE A 406 -2.47 -9.75 -10.30
N GLU A 407 -1.99 -9.81 -9.06
CA GLU A 407 -1.53 -11.08 -8.49
C GLU A 407 -2.69 -12.08 -8.34
N GLU A 408 -3.87 -11.65 -7.91
CA GLU A 408 -5.04 -12.53 -7.81
C GLU A 408 -5.46 -13.10 -9.17
N ALA A 409 -5.41 -12.31 -10.24
CA ALA A 409 -5.69 -12.80 -11.58
C ALA A 409 -4.69 -13.89 -12.01
N VAL A 410 -3.40 -13.75 -11.66
CA VAL A 410 -2.35 -14.75 -11.88
C VAL A 410 -2.54 -15.98 -11.00
N ILE A 411 -2.92 -15.82 -9.73
CA ILE A 411 -3.23 -16.92 -8.80
C ILE A 411 -4.36 -17.76 -9.39
N VAL A 412 -5.49 -17.13 -9.76
CA VAL A 412 -6.65 -17.83 -10.34
C VAL A 412 -6.28 -18.53 -11.64
N ALA A 413 -5.50 -17.89 -12.53
CA ALA A 413 -5.02 -18.52 -13.76
C ALA A 413 -4.20 -19.77 -13.44
N THR A 414 -3.24 -19.66 -12.52
CA THR A 414 -2.37 -20.77 -12.13
C THR A 414 -3.16 -21.92 -11.51
N HIS A 415 -4.13 -21.63 -10.65
CA HIS A 415 -4.96 -22.66 -10.06
C HIS A 415 -5.79 -23.41 -11.11
N ARG A 416 -6.22 -22.73 -12.17
CA ARG A 416 -7.07 -23.31 -13.22
C ARG A 416 -6.30 -24.08 -14.30
N THR A 417 -5.01 -23.82 -14.47
CA THR A 417 -4.21 -24.40 -15.56
C THR A 417 -3.06 -25.27 -15.10
N ILE A 418 -2.42 -24.96 -13.97
CA ILE A 418 -1.22 -25.66 -13.51
C ILE A 418 -1.58 -26.68 -12.40
N PRO A 419 -1.27 -27.99 -12.57
CA PRO A 419 -1.50 -29.00 -11.54
C PRO A 419 -0.54 -28.83 -10.34
N MET A 420 -0.93 -29.30 -9.16
CA MET A 420 -0.19 -29.07 -7.91
C MET A 420 1.22 -29.69 -7.90
N GLU A 421 1.46 -30.70 -8.74
CA GLU A 421 2.73 -31.38 -8.87
C GLU A 421 3.73 -30.64 -9.76
N HIS A 422 3.24 -29.74 -10.61
CA HIS A 422 4.05 -28.97 -11.53
C HIS A 422 5.05 -28.08 -10.79
N ILE A 423 6.26 -27.90 -11.33
CA ILE A 423 7.32 -27.13 -10.67
C ILE A 423 6.91 -25.67 -10.45
N VAL A 424 6.24 -25.05 -11.43
CA VAL A 424 5.74 -23.67 -11.33
C VAL A 424 4.74 -23.50 -10.17
N TYR A 425 3.81 -24.44 -10.00
CA TYR A 425 2.86 -24.37 -8.88
C TYR A 425 3.57 -24.47 -7.54
N LYS A 426 4.50 -25.42 -7.38
CA LYS A 426 5.27 -25.61 -6.14
C LYS A 426 6.12 -24.40 -5.80
N LEU A 427 6.64 -23.71 -6.82
CA LEU A 427 7.46 -22.52 -6.68
C LEU A 427 6.63 -21.31 -6.26
N LEU A 428 5.42 -21.13 -6.81
CA LEU A 428 4.57 -19.96 -6.57
C LEU A 428 3.67 -20.09 -5.32
N GLN A 429 3.13 -21.28 -5.02
CA GLN A 429 2.18 -21.49 -3.93
C GLN A 429 2.59 -20.89 -2.57
N PRO A 430 3.86 -20.95 -2.12
CA PRO A 430 4.27 -20.35 -0.85
C PRO A 430 4.09 -18.82 -0.79
N HIS A 431 4.06 -18.16 -1.95
CA HIS A 431 3.97 -16.71 -2.10
C HIS A 431 2.53 -16.20 -2.18
N TRP A 432 1.53 -17.10 -2.12
CA TRP A 432 0.10 -16.77 -2.23
C TRP A 432 -0.70 -17.09 -0.97
N TYR A 433 0.01 -17.38 0.13
CA TYR A 433 -0.63 -17.72 1.39
C TYR A 433 -1.50 -16.56 1.90
N LYS A 434 -2.82 -16.80 1.99
CA LYS A 434 -3.88 -15.88 2.46
C LYS A 434 -4.27 -14.75 1.52
N THR A 435 -3.62 -14.61 0.36
CA THR A 435 -3.87 -13.50 -0.54
C THR A 435 -5.34 -13.46 -0.99
N LEU A 436 -5.96 -14.61 -1.28
CA LEU A 436 -7.30 -14.62 -1.89
C LEU A 436 -8.41 -14.25 -0.88
N SER A 437 -8.36 -14.84 0.32
CA SER A 437 -9.32 -14.52 1.40
C SER A 437 -9.20 -13.07 1.84
N LEU A 438 -7.98 -12.54 1.91
CA LEU A 438 -7.74 -11.14 2.22
C LEU A 438 -8.33 -10.20 1.17
N ASN A 439 -8.05 -10.45 -0.11
CA ASN A 439 -8.57 -9.64 -1.20
C ASN A 439 -10.10 -9.63 -1.25
N ALA A 440 -10.74 -10.78 -1.00
CA ALA A 440 -12.18 -10.87 -0.89
C ALA A 440 -12.73 -10.01 0.27
N GLY A 441 -12.12 -10.10 1.46
CA GLY A 441 -12.49 -9.27 2.61
C GLY A 441 -12.33 -7.77 2.34
N ALA A 442 -11.26 -7.36 1.65
CA ALA A 442 -11.02 -5.96 1.32
C ALA A 442 -12.03 -5.41 0.29
N ARG A 443 -12.39 -6.19 -0.75
CA ARG A 443 -13.42 -5.82 -1.74
C ARG A 443 -14.79 -5.66 -1.14
N ASP A 444 -15.17 -6.52 -0.20
CA ASP A 444 -16.51 -6.52 0.39
C ASP A 444 -16.64 -5.53 1.55
N THR A 445 -15.51 -5.10 2.14
CA THR A 445 -15.51 -4.25 3.34
C THR A 445 -14.68 -2.98 3.20
N LEU A 446 -13.36 -3.06 3.17
CA LEU A 446 -12.49 -1.88 3.25
C LEU A 446 -12.75 -0.86 2.14
N VAL A 447 -12.83 -1.31 0.88
CA VAL A 447 -13.07 -0.42 -0.25
C VAL A 447 -14.45 0.25 -0.19
N PRO A 448 -15.57 -0.49 -0.09
CA PRO A 448 -16.92 0.10 -0.10
C PRO A 448 -17.37 0.71 1.23
N GLN A 449 -16.67 0.50 2.35
CA GLN A 449 -17.06 1.03 3.66
C GLN A 449 -16.09 2.08 4.22
N VAL A 450 -14.86 2.17 3.69
CA VAL A 450 -13.84 3.11 4.19
C VAL A 450 -13.25 3.96 3.08
N ILE A 451 -12.68 3.35 2.03
CA ILE A 451 -11.95 4.10 0.99
C ILE A 451 -12.89 5.08 0.26
N LYS A 452 -14.12 4.68 -0.06
CA LYS A 452 -15.10 5.56 -0.72
C LYS A 452 -15.46 6.82 0.08
N ASP A 453 -15.38 6.76 1.42
CA ASP A 453 -15.70 7.88 2.31
C ASP A 453 -14.55 8.91 2.33
N LEU A 454 -13.35 8.48 1.95
CA LEU A 454 -12.13 9.28 1.98
C LEU A 454 -11.84 9.98 0.67
N VAL A 455 -12.25 9.45 -0.47
CA VAL A 455 -11.86 9.99 -1.76
C VAL A 455 -12.88 11.03 -2.25
N GLY A 456 -12.38 12.11 -2.86
CA GLY A 456 -13.22 13.08 -3.55
C GLY A 456 -13.76 12.60 -4.90
N MET A 457 -14.04 11.30 -5.04
CA MET A 457 -14.51 10.64 -6.26
C MET A 457 -15.70 9.73 -5.94
N SER A 458 -16.65 9.65 -6.88
CA SER A 458 -17.79 8.74 -6.75
C SER A 458 -17.36 7.27 -6.82
N PRO A 459 -18.14 6.33 -6.25
CA PRO A 459 -17.86 4.90 -6.41
C PRO A 459 -17.69 4.48 -7.88
N GLU A 460 -18.54 4.98 -8.78
CA GLU A 460 -18.44 4.72 -10.22
C GLU A 460 -17.09 5.16 -10.80
N GLN A 461 -16.62 6.36 -10.43
CA GLN A 461 -15.31 6.86 -10.87
C GLN A 461 -14.17 5.99 -10.35
N CYS A 462 -14.24 5.54 -9.09
CA CYS A 462 -13.23 4.63 -8.52
C CYS A 462 -13.20 3.28 -9.25
N PHE A 463 -14.35 2.69 -9.57
CA PHE A 463 -14.41 1.45 -10.35
C PHE A 463 -13.81 1.61 -11.75
N LYS A 464 -14.15 2.69 -12.46
CA LYS A 464 -13.56 2.98 -13.77
C LYS A 464 -12.05 3.18 -13.68
N TYR A 465 -11.57 3.86 -12.64
CA TYR A 465 -10.14 4.04 -12.39
C TYR A 465 -9.41 2.70 -12.18
N MET A 466 -9.92 1.83 -11.30
CA MET A 466 -9.34 0.51 -11.06
C MET A 466 -9.35 -0.35 -12.34
N ALA A 467 -10.44 -0.32 -13.11
CA ALA A 467 -10.51 -1.00 -14.40
C ALA A 467 -9.46 -0.47 -15.38
N TYR A 468 -9.29 0.86 -15.46
CA TYR A 468 -8.29 1.49 -16.30
C TYR A 468 -6.87 1.08 -15.88
N GLU A 469 -6.52 1.18 -14.59
CA GLU A 469 -5.21 0.78 -14.07
C GLU A 469 -4.91 -0.69 -14.37
N PHE A 470 -5.88 -1.58 -14.17
CA PHE A 470 -5.73 -3.00 -14.42
C PHE A 470 -5.53 -3.30 -15.91
N GLU A 471 -6.38 -2.74 -16.78
CA GLU A 471 -6.34 -3.01 -18.22
C GLU A 471 -5.13 -2.38 -18.94
N ASN A 472 -4.48 -1.40 -18.31
CA ASN A 472 -3.26 -0.76 -18.81
C ASN A 472 -1.99 -1.25 -18.07
N PHE A 473 -2.10 -2.21 -17.15
CA PHE A 473 -0.94 -2.83 -16.54
C PHE A 473 -0.25 -3.76 -17.55
N ASP A 474 1.00 -3.46 -17.86
CA ASP A 474 1.83 -4.30 -18.71
C ASP A 474 2.72 -5.20 -17.86
N TYR A 475 2.44 -6.50 -17.86
CA TYR A 475 3.12 -7.46 -17.00
C TYR A 475 4.63 -7.55 -17.28
N GLN A 476 5.05 -7.42 -18.54
CA GLN A 476 6.46 -7.54 -18.95
C GLN A 476 7.22 -6.22 -18.79
N GLU A 477 6.60 -5.09 -19.13
CA GLU A 477 7.25 -3.78 -18.92
C GLU A 477 7.41 -3.46 -17.43
N ASN A 478 6.62 -4.08 -16.55
CA ASN A 478 6.77 -3.92 -15.10
C ASN A 478 7.79 -4.89 -14.46
N TYR A 479 8.48 -5.73 -15.23
CA TYR A 479 9.67 -6.42 -14.72
C TYR A 479 10.68 -5.38 -14.26
N VAL A 480 11.29 -5.56 -13.09
CA VAL A 480 12.07 -4.48 -12.44
C VAL A 480 13.12 -3.81 -13.36
N PRO A 481 13.94 -4.55 -14.13
CA PRO A 481 14.86 -3.92 -15.07
C PRO A 481 14.16 -3.14 -16.19
N ASN A 482 13.05 -3.66 -16.72
CA ASN A 482 12.28 -3.04 -17.78
C ASN A 482 11.59 -1.77 -17.27
N ASP A 483 10.97 -1.81 -16.08
CA ASP A 483 10.32 -0.67 -15.44
C ASP A 483 11.31 0.48 -15.20
N LEU A 484 12.50 0.17 -14.68
CA LEU A 484 13.53 1.18 -14.46
C LEU A 484 13.93 1.86 -15.76
N GLU A 485 14.20 1.07 -16.80
CA GLU A 485 14.59 1.60 -18.12
C GLU A 485 13.46 2.42 -18.75
N HIS A 486 12.23 1.90 -18.73
CA HIS A 486 11.03 2.55 -19.25
C HIS A 486 10.81 3.92 -18.60
N ARG A 487 10.95 4.00 -17.27
CA ARG A 487 10.82 5.26 -16.51
C ARG A 487 12.03 6.18 -16.67
N GLY A 488 13.08 5.77 -17.37
CA GLY A 488 14.25 6.59 -17.68
C GLY A 488 15.36 6.55 -16.63
N PHE A 489 15.44 5.48 -15.84
CA PHE A 489 16.51 5.19 -14.90
C PHE A 489 17.41 4.07 -15.43
N PRO A 490 18.67 3.97 -14.98
CA PRO A 490 19.49 2.82 -15.29
C PRO A 490 18.88 1.53 -14.73
N ASN A 491 18.94 0.46 -15.51
CA ASN A 491 18.44 -0.87 -15.17
C ASN A 491 19.58 -1.86 -14.79
N THR A 492 20.79 -1.34 -14.56
CA THR A 492 21.95 -2.10 -14.10
C THR A 492 22.49 -1.55 -12.80
N LYS A 493 23.18 -2.39 -12.02
CA LYS A 493 23.81 -1.98 -10.75
C LYS A 493 24.87 -0.90 -10.99
N GLU A 494 25.71 -1.07 -12.01
CA GLU A 494 26.76 -0.13 -12.39
C GLU A 494 26.17 1.24 -12.80
N GLY A 495 25.02 1.23 -13.49
CA GLY A 495 24.34 2.46 -13.87
C GLY A 495 23.74 3.20 -12.67
N LEU A 496 23.14 2.46 -11.73
CA LEU A 496 22.59 3.03 -10.50
C LEU A 496 23.67 3.45 -9.49
N ASP A 497 24.92 3.02 -9.64
CA ASP A 497 26.05 3.44 -8.80
C ASP A 497 26.50 4.90 -9.06
N ASP A 498 26.03 5.54 -10.13
CA ASP A 498 26.19 6.98 -10.30
C ASP A 498 25.64 7.73 -9.07
N LYS A 499 26.42 8.71 -8.60
CA LYS A 499 26.06 9.59 -7.48
C LYS A 499 24.70 10.27 -7.68
N LYS A 500 24.29 10.50 -8.92
CA LYS A 500 22.97 11.03 -9.30
C LYS A 500 21.80 10.18 -8.78
N TYR A 501 21.97 8.87 -8.57
CA TYR A 501 20.90 7.97 -8.09
C TYR A 501 21.08 7.53 -6.64
N LYS A 502 22.03 8.12 -5.89
CA LYS A 502 22.33 7.71 -4.50
C LYS A 502 21.13 7.80 -3.54
N ASN A 503 20.18 8.70 -3.80
CA ASN A 503 18.98 8.88 -2.99
C ASN A 503 17.79 8.05 -3.50
N TYR A 504 17.93 7.33 -4.62
CA TYR A 504 16.90 6.44 -5.14
C TYR A 504 17.09 5.02 -4.62
N ALA A 505 17.03 4.88 -3.29
CA ALA A 505 17.30 3.61 -2.61
C ALA A 505 16.34 2.48 -3.03
N TYR A 506 15.09 2.80 -3.37
CA TYR A 506 14.16 1.83 -3.96
C TYR A 506 14.76 1.16 -5.20
N ALA A 507 15.11 1.93 -6.23
CA ALA A 507 15.63 1.40 -7.50
C ALA A 507 16.85 0.48 -7.31
N LYS A 508 17.81 0.91 -6.47
CA LYS A 508 19.00 0.11 -6.15
C LYS A 508 18.64 -1.21 -5.49
N ASN A 509 17.86 -1.14 -4.42
CA ASN A 509 17.56 -2.31 -3.61
C ASN A 509 16.63 -3.29 -4.36
N ILE A 510 15.64 -2.78 -5.11
CA ILE A 510 14.68 -3.63 -5.81
C ILE A 510 15.32 -4.34 -7.01
N LEU A 511 16.29 -3.72 -7.70
CA LEU A 511 17.04 -4.37 -8.77
C LEU A 511 17.90 -5.52 -8.24
N SER A 512 18.58 -5.33 -7.11
CA SER A 512 19.34 -6.39 -6.46
C SER A 512 18.44 -7.51 -5.93
N MET A 513 17.27 -7.17 -5.36
CA MET A 513 16.27 -8.16 -4.94
C MET A 513 15.72 -8.97 -6.13
N TRP A 514 15.35 -8.30 -7.23
CA TRP A 514 14.91 -8.95 -8.46
C TRP A 514 15.96 -9.94 -8.97
N THR A 515 17.23 -9.54 -8.99
CA THR A 515 18.33 -10.39 -9.43
C THR A 515 18.47 -11.64 -8.57
N ALA A 516 18.36 -11.52 -7.24
CA ALA A 516 18.40 -12.65 -6.32
C ALA A 516 17.20 -13.60 -6.50
N ILE A 517 15.98 -13.05 -6.64
CA ILE A 517 14.77 -13.86 -6.87
C ILE A 517 14.87 -14.57 -8.22
N ARG A 518 15.28 -13.87 -9.29
CA ARG A 518 15.44 -14.45 -10.63
C ARG A 518 16.43 -15.60 -10.65
N LYS A 519 17.55 -15.45 -9.94
CA LYS A 519 18.57 -16.49 -9.75
C LYS A 519 18.00 -17.70 -9.01
N TYR A 520 17.25 -17.48 -7.93
CA TYR A 520 16.55 -18.53 -7.20
C TYR A 520 15.54 -19.28 -8.09
N VAL A 521 14.70 -18.55 -8.83
CA VAL A 521 13.71 -19.12 -9.76
C VAL A 521 14.40 -19.96 -10.83
N LYS A 522 15.49 -19.46 -11.44
CA LYS A 522 16.29 -20.22 -12.40
C LYS A 522 16.79 -21.53 -11.78
N GLY A 523 17.41 -21.48 -10.61
CA GLY A 523 17.92 -22.66 -9.91
C GLY A 523 16.81 -23.68 -9.63
N MET A 524 15.64 -23.23 -9.21
CA MET A 524 14.48 -24.09 -8.93
C MET A 524 13.92 -24.74 -10.20
N LEU A 525 13.76 -23.99 -11.30
CA LEU A 525 13.29 -24.53 -12.58
C LEU A 525 14.28 -25.55 -13.17
N LEU A 526 15.58 -25.34 -13.00
CA LEU A 526 16.63 -26.27 -13.42
C LEU A 526 16.69 -27.58 -12.60
N THR A 527 15.93 -27.68 -11.51
CA THR A 527 15.71 -28.98 -10.84
C THR A 527 14.72 -29.88 -11.60
N HIS A 528 14.01 -29.32 -12.58
CA HIS A 528 12.98 -30.00 -13.37
C HIS A 528 13.27 -30.01 -14.87
N TYR A 529 13.77 -28.89 -15.41
CA TYR A 529 14.14 -28.75 -16.81
C TYR A 529 15.66 -28.78 -16.96
N ASP A 530 16.18 -29.58 -17.90
CA ASP A 530 17.59 -29.57 -18.25
C ASP A 530 17.86 -28.35 -19.13
N GLU A 531 18.83 -27.50 -18.78
CA GLU A 531 19.05 -26.19 -19.43
C GLU A 531 19.16 -26.30 -20.97
N GLU A 532 19.85 -27.31 -21.48
CA GLU A 532 20.04 -27.54 -22.93
C GLU A 532 18.75 -27.89 -23.68
N THR A 533 17.76 -28.45 -22.99
CA THR A 533 16.49 -28.91 -23.60
C THR A 533 15.26 -28.18 -23.05
N ALA A 534 15.46 -27.24 -22.12
CA ALA A 534 14.39 -26.59 -21.36
C ALA A 534 13.41 -25.85 -22.27
N ASP A 535 13.93 -25.10 -23.24
CA ASP A 535 13.14 -24.36 -24.22
C ASP A 535 12.20 -25.29 -25.03
N GLU A 536 12.70 -26.44 -25.48
CA GLU A 536 11.88 -27.42 -26.18
C GLU A 536 10.80 -28.02 -25.26
N LYS A 537 11.17 -28.38 -24.03
CA LYS A 537 10.23 -28.92 -23.04
C LYS A 537 9.13 -27.91 -22.70
N ILE A 538 9.47 -26.64 -22.54
CA ILE A 538 8.52 -25.55 -22.21
C ILE A 538 7.56 -25.27 -23.37
N ARG A 539 8.05 -25.26 -24.63
CA ARG A 539 7.17 -25.15 -25.80
C ARG A 539 6.16 -26.30 -25.90
N ASN A 540 6.56 -27.48 -25.48
CA ASN A 540 5.72 -28.68 -25.46
C ASN A 540 4.90 -28.85 -24.17
N ASP A 541 5.05 -27.93 -23.21
CA ASP A 541 4.34 -27.96 -21.93
C ASP A 541 2.97 -27.27 -22.05
N ASN A 542 1.95 -28.08 -22.32
CA ASN A 542 0.58 -27.58 -22.50
C ASN A 542 0.05 -26.83 -21.26
N PHE A 543 0.54 -27.13 -20.06
CA PHE A 543 0.08 -26.41 -18.86
C PHE A 543 0.60 -24.97 -18.87
N ILE A 544 1.85 -24.75 -19.29
CA ILE A 544 2.41 -23.40 -19.46
C ILE A 544 1.69 -22.64 -20.57
N GLN A 545 1.41 -23.29 -21.70
CA GLN A 545 0.68 -22.64 -22.80
C GLN A 545 -0.75 -22.27 -22.40
N ASP A 546 -1.45 -23.17 -21.69
CA ASP A 546 -2.78 -22.90 -21.14
C ASP A 546 -2.72 -21.77 -20.09
N TRP A 547 -1.69 -21.73 -19.24
CA TRP A 547 -1.51 -20.67 -18.24
C TRP A 547 -1.35 -19.29 -18.84
N CYS A 548 -0.52 -19.14 -19.87
CA CYS A 548 -0.36 -17.88 -20.59
C CYS A 548 -1.70 -17.42 -21.17
N LYS A 549 -2.40 -18.32 -21.85
CA LYS A 549 -3.72 -18.03 -22.44
C LYS A 549 -4.76 -17.68 -21.38
N GLU A 550 -4.80 -18.39 -20.26
CA GLU A 550 -5.76 -18.13 -19.18
C GLU A 550 -5.51 -16.77 -18.53
N ALA A 551 -4.25 -16.41 -18.27
CA ALA A 551 -3.88 -15.10 -17.74
C ALA A 551 -4.24 -13.96 -18.71
N GLN A 552 -4.01 -14.14 -20.01
CA GLN A 552 -4.36 -13.15 -21.05
C GLN A 552 -5.87 -12.99 -21.25
N THR A 553 -6.63 -14.09 -21.15
CA THR A 553 -8.06 -14.11 -21.47
C THR A 553 -8.95 -14.03 -20.24
N GLY A 554 -8.98 -15.06 -19.38
CA GLY A 554 -9.76 -15.08 -18.14
C GLY A 554 -9.25 -14.05 -17.13
N GLY A 555 -7.93 -13.98 -16.94
CA GLY A 555 -7.26 -12.99 -16.10
C GLY A 555 -7.21 -11.59 -16.72
N ARG A 556 -7.45 -11.46 -18.04
CA ARG A 556 -7.42 -10.21 -18.82
C ARG A 556 -6.12 -9.41 -18.74
N ILE A 557 -5.01 -10.03 -18.35
CA ILE A 557 -3.68 -9.43 -18.38
C ILE A 557 -3.13 -9.57 -19.80
N LYS A 558 -3.51 -8.65 -20.70
CA LYS A 558 -3.25 -8.75 -22.14
C LYS A 558 -1.77 -8.98 -22.49
N ASN A 559 -0.87 -8.38 -21.72
CA ASN A 559 0.57 -8.40 -21.97
C ASN A 559 1.30 -9.46 -21.13
N PHE A 560 0.57 -10.42 -20.53
CA PHE A 560 1.17 -11.61 -19.94
C PHE A 560 1.91 -12.40 -21.05
N PRO A 561 3.15 -12.87 -20.80
CA PRO A 561 4.02 -13.37 -21.88
C PRO A 561 3.50 -14.65 -22.53
N ASP A 562 3.76 -14.81 -23.83
CA ASP A 562 3.69 -16.09 -24.53
C ASP A 562 5.00 -16.85 -24.27
N ILE A 563 5.00 -17.72 -23.25
CA ILE A 563 6.23 -18.36 -22.75
C ILE A 563 6.65 -19.51 -23.68
N GLN A 564 7.78 -19.34 -24.37
CA GLN A 564 8.37 -20.28 -25.33
C GLN A 564 9.83 -20.65 -25.00
N SER A 565 10.41 -20.09 -23.93
CA SER A 565 11.77 -20.35 -23.46
C SER A 565 11.86 -20.41 -21.94
N LEU A 566 12.96 -20.99 -21.44
CA LEU A 566 13.28 -21.01 -20.02
C LEU A 566 13.42 -19.61 -19.44
N ASP A 567 14.02 -18.68 -20.18
CA ASP A 567 14.24 -17.30 -19.74
C ASP A 567 12.91 -16.55 -19.54
N GLN A 568 11.97 -16.71 -20.46
CA GLN A 568 10.62 -16.14 -20.33
C GLN A 568 9.85 -16.74 -19.14
N LEU A 569 10.00 -18.04 -18.89
CA LEU A 569 9.38 -18.70 -17.74
C LEU A 569 9.99 -18.19 -16.43
N ILE A 570 11.31 -18.03 -16.39
CA ILE A 570 12.03 -17.46 -15.25
C ILE A 570 11.48 -16.07 -14.93
N ASP A 571 11.38 -15.19 -15.92
CA ASP A 571 10.93 -13.81 -15.70
C ASP A 571 9.45 -13.72 -15.28
N ALA A 572 8.57 -14.51 -15.90
CA ALA A 572 7.14 -14.53 -15.55
C ALA A 572 6.90 -14.96 -14.10
N VAL A 573 7.62 -16.00 -13.64
CA VAL A 573 7.56 -16.50 -12.27
C VAL A 573 8.24 -15.53 -11.29
N THR A 574 9.38 -14.95 -11.68
CA THR A 574 10.07 -13.92 -10.89
C THR A 574 9.16 -12.73 -10.64
N MET A 575 8.40 -12.31 -11.65
CA MET A 575 7.45 -11.20 -11.52
C MET A 575 6.33 -11.49 -10.51
N SER A 576 5.74 -12.68 -10.53
CA SER A 576 4.69 -13.04 -9.56
C SER A 576 5.24 -13.07 -8.13
N ILE A 577 6.43 -13.66 -7.91
CA ILE A 577 7.10 -13.60 -6.59
C ILE A 577 7.44 -12.15 -6.21
N HIS A 578 7.90 -11.34 -7.16
CA HIS A 578 8.21 -9.93 -6.94
C HIS A 578 6.99 -9.13 -6.50
N ILE A 579 5.85 -9.28 -7.18
CA ILE A 579 4.59 -8.62 -6.83
C ILE A 579 4.17 -9.03 -5.41
N ALA A 580 4.12 -10.34 -5.16
CA ALA A 580 3.61 -10.89 -3.91
C ALA A 580 4.48 -10.57 -2.67
N ALA A 581 5.79 -10.41 -2.86
CA ALA A 581 6.74 -10.22 -1.76
C ALA A 581 7.34 -8.80 -1.73
N PRO A 582 8.47 -8.50 -2.42
CA PRO A 582 9.17 -7.22 -2.23
C PRO A 582 8.43 -5.99 -2.76
N PHE A 583 7.63 -6.11 -3.83
CA PHE A 583 6.82 -5.01 -4.36
C PHE A 583 5.74 -4.60 -3.36
N HIS A 584 4.86 -5.54 -2.99
CA HIS A 584 3.83 -5.31 -1.98
C HIS A 584 4.44 -4.78 -0.67
N THR A 585 5.54 -5.38 -0.19
CA THR A 585 6.22 -4.91 1.02
C THR A 585 6.63 -3.44 0.90
N THR A 586 7.21 -3.06 -0.24
CA THR A 586 7.67 -1.68 -0.47
C THR A 586 6.54 -0.67 -0.43
N VAL A 587 5.43 -0.98 -1.11
CA VAL A 587 4.32 -0.02 -1.27
C VAL A 587 3.38 0.00 -0.08
N ASN A 588 3.44 -1.00 0.80
CA ASN A 588 2.53 -1.13 1.94
C ASN A 588 3.17 -0.71 3.29
N TYR A 589 4.35 -1.19 3.65
CA TYR A 589 4.83 -1.15 5.05
C TYR A 589 5.26 0.23 5.55
N LEU A 590 5.42 1.22 4.66
CA LEU A 590 5.70 2.61 5.02
C LEU A 590 4.45 3.51 5.02
N GLN A 591 3.26 2.96 4.74
CA GLN A 591 2.01 3.71 4.78
C GLN A 591 1.79 4.42 6.12
N ASN A 592 1.92 3.72 7.24
CA ASN A 592 1.79 4.36 8.55
C ASN A 592 2.79 5.51 8.76
N PHE A 593 4.02 5.36 8.30
CA PHE A 593 5.03 6.43 8.41
C PHE A 593 4.65 7.67 7.59
N TYR A 594 4.18 7.51 6.36
CA TYR A 594 3.90 8.65 5.46
C TYR A 594 2.48 9.20 5.55
N GLN A 595 1.50 8.41 6.00
CA GLN A 595 0.07 8.75 5.90
C GLN A 595 -0.63 8.93 7.25
N ALA A 596 -0.14 8.33 8.34
CA ALA A 596 -0.82 8.43 9.65
C ALA A 596 -0.83 9.87 10.19
N PHE A 597 0.16 10.68 9.82
CA PHE A 597 0.06 12.14 9.96
C PHE A 597 -0.60 12.73 8.71
N VAL A 598 -1.94 12.76 8.76
CA VAL A 598 -2.82 13.05 7.61
C VAL A 598 -2.44 14.33 6.85
N LEU A 599 -1.93 15.36 7.53
CA LEU A 599 -1.53 16.62 6.88
C LEU A 599 -0.36 16.48 5.89
N ALA A 600 0.48 15.45 6.03
CA ALA A 600 1.61 15.22 5.14
C ALA A 600 1.22 14.49 3.84
N LYS A 601 0.19 13.64 3.89
CA LYS A 601 -0.32 12.90 2.72
C LYS A 601 -1.82 12.63 2.85
N PRO A 602 -2.67 13.67 2.68
CA PRO A 602 -4.10 13.52 2.85
C PRO A 602 -4.74 12.78 1.66
N PRO A 603 -5.79 11.97 1.87
CA PRO A 603 -6.51 11.29 0.78
C PRO A 603 -7.44 12.21 -0.04
N MET A 604 -7.81 13.37 0.53
CA MET A 604 -8.67 14.35 -0.11
C MET A 604 -8.26 15.80 0.16
N LEU A 605 -8.81 16.69 -0.66
CA LEU A 605 -9.00 18.09 -0.32
C LEU A 605 -10.38 18.30 0.32
N CYS A 606 -10.44 19.19 1.31
CA CYS A 606 -11.66 19.57 2.02
C CYS A 606 -12.34 20.83 1.44
N ARG A 607 -11.77 21.38 0.37
CA ARG A 607 -12.27 22.48 -0.46
C ARG A 607 -11.91 22.21 -1.92
N PRO A 608 -12.64 22.81 -2.88
CA PRO A 608 -12.28 22.70 -4.29
C PRO A 608 -10.85 23.24 -4.55
N PRO A 609 -10.12 22.68 -5.53
CA PRO A 609 -8.88 23.26 -6.02
C PRO A 609 -9.05 24.73 -6.46
N PRO A 610 -7.97 25.55 -6.43
CA PRO A 610 -8.00 26.93 -6.90
C PRO A 610 -8.35 27.00 -8.38
N ARG A 611 -9.04 28.05 -8.79
CA ARG A 611 -9.49 28.26 -10.17
C ARG A 611 -8.50 29.06 -11.00
N THR A 612 -7.72 29.91 -10.35
CA THR A 612 -6.71 30.75 -11.00
C THR A 612 -5.40 30.71 -10.24
N LEU A 613 -4.31 31.09 -10.92
CA LEU A 613 -3.01 31.26 -10.26
C LEU A 613 -3.06 32.39 -9.22
N ASP A 614 -3.74 33.50 -9.50
CA ASP A 614 -3.88 34.62 -8.55
C ASP A 614 -4.56 34.17 -7.24
N GLU A 615 -5.64 33.38 -7.34
CA GLU A 615 -6.31 32.81 -6.16
C GLU A 615 -5.35 31.96 -5.33
N LEU A 616 -4.57 31.09 -5.97
CA LEU A 616 -3.59 30.25 -5.28
C LEU A 616 -2.48 31.09 -4.63
N LEU A 617 -1.98 32.13 -5.30
CA LEU A 617 -0.89 32.98 -4.79
C LEU A 617 -1.30 33.78 -3.54
N ASP A 618 -2.60 34.02 -3.34
CA ASP A 618 -3.16 34.69 -2.16
C ASP A 618 -3.38 33.75 -0.96
N TYR A 619 -3.15 32.44 -1.10
CA TYR A 619 -3.37 31.48 -0.01
C TYR A 619 -2.48 31.76 1.20
N SER A 620 -3.08 31.65 2.38
CA SER A 620 -2.40 31.69 3.68
C SER A 620 -2.56 30.36 4.43
N GLU A 621 -2.10 30.30 5.69
CA GLU A 621 -2.36 29.14 6.56
C GLU A 621 -3.87 28.88 6.71
N VAL A 622 -4.70 29.91 6.65
CA VAL A 622 -6.16 29.79 6.80
C VAL A 622 -6.76 29.01 5.62
N GLU A 623 -6.33 29.27 4.39
CA GLU A 623 -6.80 28.56 3.20
C GLU A 623 -6.28 27.12 3.20
N MET A 624 -5.02 26.92 3.61
CA MET A 624 -4.41 25.61 3.77
C MET A 624 -5.16 24.73 4.79
N THR A 625 -5.45 25.27 5.98
CA THR A 625 -6.16 24.53 7.05
C THR A 625 -7.59 24.17 6.64
N LYS A 626 -8.30 25.05 5.92
CA LYS A 626 -9.63 24.77 5.36
C LYS A 626 -9.62 23.66 4.29
N ALA A 627 -8.51 23.48 3.59
CA ALA A 627 -8.35 22.46 2.55
C ALA A 627 -7.94 21.09 3.10
N LEU A 628 -7.56 21.00 4.38
CA LEU A 628 -7.19 19.77 5.07
C LEU A 628 -8.32 19.31 6.01
N PRO A 629 -8.33 18.04 6.46
CA PRO A 629 -9.38 17.54 7.35
C PRO A 629 -9.24 18.04 8.81
N ILE A 630 -8.73 19.26 9.01
CA ILE A 630 -8.70 19.91 10.32
C ILE A 630 -10.13 20.30 10.69
N GLY A 631 -10.58 19.86 11.86
CA GLY A 631 -11.97 19.96 12.29
C GLY A 631 -12.91 18.90 11.71
N ARG A 632 -12.41 17.99 10.86
CA ARG A 632 -13.20 16.90 10.23
C ARG A 632 -12.84 15.54 10.83
N GLN A 633 -13.49 15.18 11.93
CA GLN A 633 -13.10 14.03 12.75
C GLN A 633 -13.25 12.68 12.04
N ARG A 634 -14.33 12.49 11.25
CA ARG A 634 -14.56 11.23 10.52
C ARG A 634 -13.47 11.02 9.48
N GLU A 635 -13.24 12.02 8.65
CA GLU A 635 -12.27 12.02 7.56
C GLU A 635 -10.86 11.80 8.11
N TRP A 636 -10.48 12.51 9.18
CA TRP A 636 -9.17 12.31 9.82
C TRP A 636 -9.02 10.89 10.38
N LEU A 637 -10.02 10.38 11.12
CA LEU A 637 -10.00 9.05 11.69
C LEU A 637 -9.78 7.99 10.61
N LEU A 638 -10.59 8.02 9.55
CA LEU A 638 -10.49 7.05 8.47
C LEU A 638 -9.14 7.18 7.74
N SER A 639 -8.66 8.41 7.50
CA SER A 639 -7.37 8.67 6.84
C SER A 639 -6.19 8.09 7.63
N ALA A 640 -6.22 8.18 8.96
CA ALA A 640 -5.19 7.61 9.82
C ALA A 640 -5.41 6.11 10.07
N GLN A 641 -6.64 5.60 9.93
CA GLN A 641 -6.97 4.21 10.19
C GLN A 641 -6.65 3.28 9.02
N VAL A 642 -6.81 3.71 7.77
CA VAL A 642 -6.43 2.92 6.58
C VAL A 642 -4.97 2.43 6.68
N PRO A 643 -3.96 3.31 6.82
CA PRO A 643 -2.57 2.85 6.93
C PRO A 643 -2.33 2.04 8.21
N TRP A 644 -3.06 2.31 9.30
CA TRP A 644 -2.97 1.51 10.51
C TRP A 644 -3.44 0.06 10.31
N LEU A 645 -4.53 -0.14 9.55
CA LEU A 645 -5.05 -1.46 9.22
C LEU A 645 -4.13 -2.23 8.28
N LEU A 646 -3.42 -1.53 7.39
CA LEU A 646 -2.65 -2.14 6.31
C LEU A 646 -1.15 -2.27 6.62
N SER A 647 -0.57 -1.55 7.59
CA SER A 647 0.89 -1.51 7.81
C SER A 647 1.45 -2.43 8.89
N PHE A 648 0.72 -3.45 9.37
CA PHE A 648 1.24 -4.30 10.45
C PHE A 648 2.53 -5.02 10.04
N LYS A 649 3.54 -5.01 10.91
CA LYS A 649 4.80 -5.71 10.64
C LYS A 649 4.55 -7.22 10.53
N VAL A 650 5.13 -7.84 9.49
CA VAL A 650 5.15 -9.29 9.28
C VAL A 650 5.72 -10.00 10.51
N ALA A 651 5.08 -11.09 10.90
CA ALA A 651 5.65 -12.01 11.89
C ALA A 651 6.96 -12.61 11.33
N GLY A 652 8.04 -12.65 12.12
CA GLY A 652 9.38 -12.95 11.60
C GLY A 652 9.50 -14.27 10.82
N GLU A 653 8.65 -15.25 11.09
CA GLU A 653 8.56 -16.54 10.40
C GLU A 653 7.94 -16.45 8.99
N ARG A 654 7.34 -15.33 8.61
CA ARG A 654 6.69 -15.09 7.31
C ARG A 654 7.48 -14.18 6.37
N SER A 655 8.78 -14.00 6.63
CA SER A 655 9.68 -13.26 5.75
C SER A 655 10.29 -14.14 4.64
N LEU A 656 10.78 -13.52 3.56
CA LEU A 656 11.51 -14.21 2.48
C LEU A 656 12.71 -15.03 3.00
N ILE A 657 13.42 -14.50 3.99
CA ILE A 657 14.57 -15.20 4.56
C ILE A 657 14.17 -16.44 5.37
N SER A 658 13.07 -16.35 6.11
CA SER A 658 12.48 -17.49 6.82
C SER A 658 11.94 -18.54 5.85
N PHE A 659 11.38 -18.10 4.71
CA PHE A 659 11.00 -18.99 3.61
C PHE A 659 12.21 -19.77 3.06
N ALA A 660 13.29 -19.09 2.68
CA ALA A 660 14.48 -19.75 2.14
C ALA A 660 15.06 -20.78 3.13
N HIS A 661 15.16 -20.41 4.41
CA HIS A 661 15.61 -21.33 5.45
C HIS A 661 14.66 -22.52 5.65
N SER A 662 13.34 -22.31 5.60
CA SER A 662 12.34 -23.37 5.71
C SER A 662 12.41 -24.34 4.52
N GLN A 663 12.56 -23.81 3.31
CA GLN A 663 12.75 -24.60 2.09
C GLN A 663 14.03 -25.44 2.19
N TRP A 664 15.14 -24.86 2.65
CA TRP A 664 16.37 -25.60 2.88
C TRP A 664 16.17 -26.74 3.90
N ARG A 665 15.57 -26.45 5.06
CA ARG A 665 15.36 -27.42 6.16
C ARG A 665 14.51 -28.62 5.75
N THR A 666 13.45 -28.39 4.99
CA THR A 666 12.53 -29.46 4.54
C THR A 666 13.20 -30.42 3.55
N HIS A 667 14.24 -29.95 2.85
CA HIS A 667 15.01 -30.74 1.90
C HIS A 667 16.32 -31.32 2.47
N CYS A 668 16.55 -31.27 3.78
CA CYS A 668 17.69 -31.95 4.43
C CYS A 668 17.51 -33.47 4.63
N ARG A 669 16.31 -34.03 4.40
CA ARG A 669 16.02 -35.47 4.55
C ARG A 669 16.35 -36.24 3.26
N VAL A 670 16.75 -37.51 3.39
CA VAL A 670 17.21 -38.36 2.28
C VAL A 670 16.07 -38.68 1.30
N GLY A 671 16.19 -38.23 0.04
CA GLY A 671 15.26 -38.46 -1.07
C GLY A 671 15.83 -37.99 -2.43
N LYS A 672 15.36 -38.56 -3.56
CA LYS A 672 16.02 -38.53 -4.89
C LYS A 672 16.31 -37.15 -5.51
N ASN A 673 15.55 -36.09 -5.21
CA ASN A 673 15.73 -34.73 -5.77
C ASN A 673 16.02 -33.64 -4.72
N SER A 674 16.30 -34.01 -3.47
CA SER A 674 16.39 -33.05 -2.36
C SER A 674 17.70 -32.25 -2.34
N ALA A 675 18.78 -32.74 -2.95
CA ALA A 675 20.08 -32.08 -2.92
C ALA A 675 20.09 -30.74 -3.67
N ASN A 676 19.62 -30.72 -4.92
CA ASN A 676 19.61 -29.50 -5.74
C ASN A 676 18.71 -28.41 -5.14
N ILE A 677 17.50 -28.77 -4.67
CA ILE A 677 16.60 -27.82 -4.02
C ILE A 677 17.23 -27.24 -2.76
N ARG A 678 17.92 -28.08 -1.97
CA ARG A 678 18.65 -27.63 -0.78
C ARG A 678 19.76 -26.65 -1.17
N GLU A 679 20.58 -26.96 -2.15
CA GLU A 679 21.68 -26.08 -2.61
C GLU A 679 21.15 -24.74 -3.12
N VAL A 680 20.13 -24.74 -3.97
CA VAL A 680 19.49 -23.51 -4.48
C VAL A 680 18.86 -22.68 -3.35
N SER A 681 18.23 -23.33 -2.36
CA SER A 681 17.63 -22.63 -1.21
C SER A 681 18.69 -22.08 -0.25
N GLU A 682 19.82 -22.77 -0.11
CA GLU A 682 20.98 -22.31 0.66
C GLU A 682 21.58 -21.06 0.03
N GLU A 683 21.81 -21.10 -1.27
CA GLU A 683 22.32 -19.98 -2.04
C GLU A 683 21.37 -18.78 -1.95
N PHE A 684 20.06 -18.98 -2.14
CA PHE A 684 19.08 -17.90 -2.00
C PHE A 684 19.06 -17.31 -0.58
N PHE A 685 19.20 -18.14 0.47
CA PHE A 685 19.30 -17.64 1.84
C PHE A 685 20.52 -16.74 2.03
N TYR A 686 21.69 -17.11 1.50
CA TYR A 686 22.89 -16.29 1.59
C TYR A 686 22.80 -15.03 0.72
N ASP A 687 22.25 -15.13 -0.49
CA ASP A 687 21.97 -13.96 -1.33
C ASP A 687 21.08 -12.95 -0.57
N LEU A 688 20.01 -13.41 0.10
CA LEU A 688 19.19 -12.55 0.96
C LEU A 688 19.97 -11.96 2.15
N LYS A 689 20.91 -12.69 2.75
CA LYS A 689 21.78 -12.16 3.82
C LYS A 689 22.73 -11.08 3.34
N ASP A 690 23.27 -11.23 2.14
CA ASP A 690 24.11 -10.20 1.53
C ASP A 690 23.28 -8.95 1.21
N LEU A 691 22.04 -9.12 0.77
CA LEU A 691 21.10 -8.01 0.55
C LEU A 691 20.76 -7.25 1.85
N GLU A 692 20.67 -7.89 3.02
CA GLU A 692 20.49 -7.19 4.31
C GLU A 692 21.61 -6.16 4.54
N VAL A 693 22.85 -6.52 4.21
CA VAL A 693 24.02 -5.64 4.33
C VAL A 693 24.00 -4.57 3.23
N GLU A 694 23.77 -4.97 1.98
CA GLU A 694 23.71 -4.06 0.84
C GLU A 694 22.68 -2.96 1.05
N PHE A 695 21.46 -3.30 1.49
CA PHE A 695 20.39 -2.32 1.67
C PHE A 695 20.68 -1.34 2.81
N SER A 696 21.34 -1.82 3.87
CA SER A 696 21.83 -0.97 4.96
C SER A 696 22.92 0.00 4.48
N VAL A 697 23.82 -0.45 3.59
CA VAL A 697 24.82 0.41 2.96
C VAL A 697 24.16 1.44 2.05
N THR A 698 23.25 1.03 1.17
CA THR A 698 22.47 1.92 0.30
C THR A 698 21.77 3.00 1.12
N SER A 699 21.06 2.62 2.18
CA SER A 699 20.35 3.58 3.04
C SER A 699 21.31 4.56 3.74
N ARG A 700 22.52 4.15 4.09
CA ARG A 700 23.52 5.02 4.75
C ARG A 700 24.23 5.97 3.78
N GLN A 701 24.26 5.63 2.49
CA GLN A 701 24.87 6.45 1.44
C GLN A 701 23.95 7.56 0.92
N MET A 702 22.66 7.51 1.24
CA MET A 702 21.72 8.62 1.01
C MET A 702 22.18 9.90 1.71
N ASP A 703 21.69 11.04 1.24
CA ASP A 703 22.05 12.33 1.80
C ASP A 703 21.80 12.44 3.31
N ARG A 704 22.68 13.16 4.01
CA ARG A 704 22.54 13.38 5.45
C ARG A 704 21.15 13.93 5.78
N GLY A 705 20.46 13.26 6.69
CA GLY A 705 19.12 13.62 7.12
C GLY A 705 17.99 13.00 6.29
N SER A 706 18.27 12.21 5.24
CA SER A 706 17.24 11.43 4.55
C SER A 706 16.66 10.36 5.49
N ILE A 707 15.39 10.03 5.29
CA ILE A 707 14.70 8.98 6.06
C ILE A 707 15.36 7.64 5.73
N PRO A 708 15.83 6.85 6.70
CA PRO A 708 16.41 5.54 6.44
C PRO A 708 15.44 4.65 5.65
N TYR A 709 15.94 3.96 4.63
CA TYR A 709 15.11 3.14 3.75
C TYR A 709 15.39 1.66 4.01
N MET A 710 14.68 1.11 5.00
CA MET A 710 14.86 -0.25 5.49
C MET A 710 13.64 -1.16 5.25
N VAL A 711 12.62 -0.67 4.55
CA VAL A 711 11.36 -1.40 4.30
C VAL A 711 11.58 -2.72 3.55
N MET A 712 12.60 -2.77 2.68
CA MET A 712 12.95 -3.96 1.89
C MET A 712 13.97 -4.89 2.57
N ASP A 713 14.36 -4.63 3.83
CA ASP A 713 15.22 -5.55 4.58
C ASP A 713 14.67 -6.98 4.46
N PRO A 714 15.42 -7.95 3.90
CA PRO A 714 14.94 -9.32 3.68
C PRO A 714 14.39 -10.03 4.93
N SER A 715 14.81 -9.61 6.13
CA SER A 715 14.24 -10.09 7.39
C SER A 715 12.83 -9.57 7.70
N ASN A 716 12.42 -8.46 7.08
CA ASN A 716 11.10 -7.84 7.22
C ASN A 716 10.22 -8.00 5.96
N THR A 717 10.81 -8.28 4.79
CA THR A 717 10.07 -8.49 3.54
C THR A 717 9.20 -9.74 3.62
N ALA A 718 7.88 -9.56 3.50
CA ALA A 718 6.91 -10.65 3.54
C ALA A 718 7.17 -11.64 2.40
N VAL A 719 6.91 -12.93 2.63
CA VAL A 719 6.96 -13.95 1.58
C VAL A 719 5.76 -13.88 0.61
N SER A 720 4.67 -13.25 1.03
CA SER A 720 3.38 -13.17 0.34
C SER A 720 2.62 -11.92 0.76
N ILE A 721 1.51 -11.62 0.10
CA ILE A 721 0.57 -10.56 0.52
C ILE A 721 -0.20 -11.07 1.74
N LEU A 722 0.10 -10.50 2.91
CA LEU A 722 -0.40 -10.97 4.21
C LEU A 722 -1.34 -9.98 4.89
N ILE A 723 -1.53 -8.80 4.29
CA ILE A 723 -2.37 -7.73 4.82
C ILE A 723 -2.90 -6.85 3.71
#